data_AF-A0A919L6L8-F1
#
_entry.id   AF-A0A919L6L8-F1
#
_cell.length_a   1.000
_cell.length_b   1.000
_cell.length_c   1.000
_cell.angle_alpha   90.00
_cell.angle_beta   90.00
_cell.angle_gamma   90.00
#
_symmetry.space_group_name_H-M   'P 1'
#
loop_
_entity.id
_entity.type
_entity.pdbx_description
1 polymer ?
#
loop_
_entity_poly.entity_id
_entity_poly.type
_entity_poly.pdbx_seq_one_letter_code
_entity_poly.pdbx_strand_id
1 'polypeptide(L)'
;MHSRQPVPAKSWRDRSNSLGYIQGGTEAQADLLRQVLVQLPCDGEESLEWRTPEGKCVSARCEDLCRRVLSAPGLAERSDESQWQPSAYATQWLENKDNSFLAAHLHAHVKFFGELLLAIGDQTKHADLLKVATEAYGLNWTSLSPVRDRTGWLRSLGMIELWGQRVVRTELGDALLEVLQLCPPESARGEGEEADEPDGGGDEELAFFGDSLQLEQVDLRNRRALIGYIPRGNASDSRDGDSTLTATAALRKLVALLGDGTGLEEFGELCGSEFGISKKSFITMMHALRHTGLVEQTSFNRFAPSEHAHRVVDEGNERLLAANLHMRYLFFGEILRHLDKPATTSTLVAVAKETYGYMQASNGEVRLRLAFLQDAGLVERVDWQRFRVTAAGRSFAKSLTLQLPVEAEPETTDSSGPQDAPPSPMPETVIAQLREYGNVGTDSREFEEAVSRAFSFLGFKAEHLGGAGRTDVLCIAQLAAKDRYRIIVDAKSSGNGQVAEASVKFDALRDHKRKHKADHVVVVGPEFAPRLKNWAAENEVILLRIEDLATLLDHHSRNPMPLTELRDAFSRIDTFSDDLTERYQGLERRSLLMRRIIDLAFQEAVDEDPVDDGYISVENIIYALRKEVTPRPSRQEVDELIAFLSSPVVAALESTKGRHKLIDSPRNMALRLACLGGTIAIN
;
A
#
# COMPACT_ATOMS: atom_id res chain seq x y z
N MET A 1 55.63 1.07 -15.08
CA MET A 1 54.73 0.97 -13.91
C MET A 1 54.37 2.38 -13.44
N HIS A 2 53.40 3.02 -14.09
CA HIS A 2 52.86 4.29 -13.60
C HIS A 2 51.72 3.95 -12.63
N SER A 3 51.73 4.60 -11.47
CA SER A 3 50.74 4.45 -10.40
C SER A 3 49.35 4.84 -10.90
N ARG A 4 48.62 3.86 -11.44
CA ARG A 4 47.18 4.01 -11.70
C ARG A 4 46.49 3.56 -10.41
N GLN A 5 46.18 4.52 -9.54
CA GLN A 5 45.34 4.22 -8.38
C GLN A 5 44.01 3.64 -8.89
N PRO A 6 43.59 2.47 -8.41
CA PRO A 6 42.26 1.97 -8.73
C PRO A 6 41.24 3.02 -8.28
N VAL A 7 40.24 3.29 -9.12
CA VAL A 7 39.11 4.15 -8.75
C VAL A 7 38.60 3.63 -7.39
N PRO A 8 38.52 4.48 -6.35
CA PRO A 8 38.03 4.04 -5.05
C PRO A 8 36.66 3.42 -5.28
N ALA A 9 36.54 2.15 -4.90
CA ALA A 9 35.33 1.41 -5.22
C ALA A 9 34.16 2.08 -4.51
N LYS A 10 33.06 2.33 -5.22
CA LYS A 10 31.86 2.87 -4.58
C LYS A 10 31.45 1.95 -3.45
N SER A 11 30.85 2.53 -2.41
CA SER A 11 30.28 1.74 -1.33
C SER A 11 29.33 0.68 -1.94
N TRP A 12 29.27 -0.52 -1.35
CA TRP A 12 28.52 -1.63 -1.93
C TRP A 12 27.08 -1.24 -2.28
N ARG A 13 26.44 -0.36 -1.49
CA ARG A 13 25.07 0.12 -1.71
C ARG A 13 24.92 0.89 -3.03
N ASP A 14 25.93 1.68 -3.42
CA ASP A 14 25.93 2.61 -4.56
C ASP A 14 26.36 1.92 -5.87
N ARG A 15 26.80 0.65 -5.79
CA ARG A 15 27.12 -0.16 -6.96
C ARG A 15 25.82 -0.69 -7.62
N SER A 16 25.79 -0.68 -8.94
CA SER A 16 24.69 -1.17 -9.76
C SER A 16 24.54 -2.70 -9.67
N ASN A 17 23.30 -3.18 -9.64
CA ASN A 17 22.99 -4.61 -9.79
C ASN A 17 23.00 -5.06 -11.26
N SER A 18 22.73 -4.15 -12.19
CA SER A 18 22.76 -4.43 -13.62
C SER A 18 24.15 -4.18 -14.19
N LEU A 19 24.53 -5.04 -15.12
CA LEU A 19 25.68 -4.84 -15.99
C LEU A 19 25.15 -4.88 -17.42
N GLY A 20 25.32 -3.78 -18.14
CA GLY A 20 24.78 -3.65 -19.49
C GLY A 20 25.35 -4.71 -20.46
N TYR A 21 24.58 -5.03 -21.50
CA TYR A 21 24.98 -5.93 -22.57
C TYR A 21 24.84 -5.23 -23.92
N ILE A 22 25.91 -5.25 -24.72
CA ILE A 22 25.92 -4.75 -26.09
C ILE A 22 25.70 -5.93 -27.03
N GLN A 23 24.74 -5.81 -27.94
CA GLN A 23 24.34 -6.94 -28.80
C GLN A 23 25.48 -7.35 -29.76
N GLY A 24 26.10 -8.50 -29.51
CA GLY A 24 27.11 -9.04 -30.43
C GLY A 24 27.95 -10.19 -29.86
N GLY A 25 27.45 -10.89 -28.84
CA GLY A 25 28.16 -11.97 -28.17
C GLY A 25 28.82 -11.53 -26.87
N THR A 26 28.77 -12.40 -25.87
CA THR A 26 29.29 -12.13 -24.51
C THR A 26 30.81 -12.01 -24.46
N GLU A 27 31.53 -12.63 -25.39
CA GLU A 27 33.00 -12.62 -25.42
C GLU A 27 33.57 -11.37 -26.12
N ALA A 28 32.75 -10.65 -26.89
CA ALA A 28 33.16 -9.46 -27.64
C ALA A 28 32.80 -8.13 -26.95
N GLN A 29 32.25 -8.16 -25.73
CA GLN A 29 31.71 -6.97 -25.07
C GLN A 29 32.69 -5.78 -24.98
N ALA A 30 33.96 -6.01 -24.66
CA ALA A 30 34.96 -4.95 -24.61
C ALA A 30 35.19 -4.30 -25.98
N ASP A 31 35.27 -5.09 -27.05
CA ASP A 31 35.47 -4.58 -28.40
C ASP A 31 34.23 -3.88 -28.95
N LEU A 32 33.04 -4.41 -28.64
CA LEU A 32 31.77 -3.77 -28.98
C LEU A 32 31.62 -2.43 -28.25
N LEU A 33 31.99 -2.37 -26.97
CA LEU A 33 32.00 -1.14 -26.19
C LEU A 33 32.94 -0.10 -26.78
N ARG A 34 34.13 -0.49 -27.27
CA ARG A 34 35.04 0.42 -27.97
C ARG A 34 34.39 1.01 -29.21
N GLN A 35 33.78 0.18 -30.06
CA GLN A 35 33.09 0.63 -31.28
C GLN A 35 31.98 1.63 -30.96
N VAL A 36 31.23 1.41 -29.88
CA VAL A 36 30.16 2.31 -29.43
C VAL A 36 30.73 3.63 -28.90
N LEU A 37 31.70 3.59 -27.98
CA LEU A 37 32.19 4.79 -27.31
C LEU A 37 32.94 5.75 -28.25
N VAL A 38 33.62 5.26 -29.30
CA VAL A 38 34.31 6.14 -30.27
C VAL A 38 33.35 6.94 -31.16
N GLN A 39 32.06 6.60 -31.17
CA GLN A 39 31.02 7.37 -31.88
C GLN A 39 30.44 8.50 -31.03
N LEU A 40 30.80 8.57 -29.74
CA LEU A 40 30.43 9.70 -28.88
C LEU A 40 31.50 10.81 -28.98
N PRO A 41 31.13 12.11 -28.91
CA PRO A 41 29.81 12.61 -28.54
C PRO A 41 28.75 12.49 -29.65
N CYS A 42 27.51 12.20 -29.28
CA CYS A 42 26.40 11.96 -30.20
C CYS A 42 25.06 12.44 -29.59
N ASP A 43 24.15 12.96 -30.42
CA ASP A 43 22.81 13.33 -29.98
C ASP A 43 22.02 12.09 -29.57
N GLY A 44 21.14 12.22 -28.57
CA GLY A 44 20.29 11.13 -28.10
C GLY A 44 19.41 10.52 -29.19
N GLU A 45 18.93 11.32 -30.15
CA GLU A 45 18.04 10.85 -31.22
C GLU A 45 18.76 10.15 -32.37
N GLU A 46 20.09 10.26 -32.44
CA GLU A 46 20.90 9.58 -33.45
C GLU A 46 21.09 8.09 -33.13
N SER A 47 21.57 7.33 -34.11
CA SER A 47 21.83 5.88 -33.96
C SER A 47 23.32 5.59 -33.95
N LEU A 48 23.74 4.75 -33.01
CA LEU A 48 25.09 4.20 -32.91
C LEU A 48 25.14 2.84 -33.60
N GLU A 49 26.20 2.57 -34.36
CA GLU A 49 26.35 1.34 -35.14
C GLU A 49 27.61 0.56 -34.75
N TRP A 50 27.51 -0.76 -34.67
CA TRP A 50 28.68 -1.61 -34.43
C TRP A 50 28.55 -2.95 -35.15
N ARG A 51 29.69 -3.63 -35.33
CA ARG A 51 29.75 -4.94 -35.98
C ARG A 51 30.01 -6.04 -34.96
N THR A 52 29.18 -7.08 -35.02
CA THR A 52 29.40 -8.30 -34.24
C THR A 52 30.59 -9.10 -34.82
N PRO A 53 31.18 -10.04 -34.05
CA PRO A 53 32.26 -10.92 -34.54
C PRO A 53 31.88 -11.71 -35.79
N GLU A 54 30.59 -12.03 -35.98
CA GLU A 54 30.05 -12.70 -37.17
C GLU A 54 29.90 -11.77 -38.37
N GLY A 55 30.30 -10.50 -38.24
CA GLY A 55 30.23 -9.49 -39.31
C GLY A 55 28.87 -8.84 -39.50
N LYS A 56 27.89 -9.10 -38.62
CA LYS A 56 26.56 -8.49 -38.68
C LYS A 56 26.62 -7.04 -38.19
N CYS A 57 26.07 -6.11 -38.97
CA CYS A 57 25.87 -4.74 -38.51
C CYS A 57 24.64 -4.66 -37.60
N VAL A 58 24.80 -4.03 -36.44
CA VAL A 58 23.75 -3.77 -35.46
C VAL A 58 23.73 -2.28 -35.18
N SER A 59 22.54 -1.70 -35.04
CA SER A 59 22.36 -0.31 -34.66
C SER A 59 21.36 -0.18 -33.52
N ALA A 60 21.55 0.84 -32.69
CA ALA A 60 20.61 1.22 -31.64
C ALA A 60 20.62 2.74 -31.45
N ARG A 61 19.49 3.29 -30.99
CA ARG A 61 19.40 4.72 -30.66
C ARG A 61 20.37 5.07 -29.52
N CYS A 62 21.12 6.17 -29.68
CA CYS A 62 22.13 6.62 -28.74
C CYS A 62 21.55 6.77 -27.33
N GLU A 63 20.39 7.42 -27.21
CA GLU A 63 19.71 7.62 -25.92
C GLU A 63 19.44 6.30 -25.19
N ASP A 64 18.93 5.30 -25.92
CA ASP A 64 18.52 4.04 -25.33
C ASP A 64 19.73 3.21 -24.90
N LEU A 65 20.82 3.23 -25.69
CA LEU A 65 22.04 2.52 -25.38
C LEU A 65 22.80 3.18 -24.21
N CYS A 66 22.96 4.51 -24.25
CA CYS A 66 23.66 5.24 -23.20
C CYS A 66 22.95 5.10 -21.86
N ARG A 67 21.64 5.37 -21.78
CA ARG A 67 20.89 5.26 -20.52
C ARG A 67 20.86 3.85 -19.95
N ARG A 68 20.55 2.84 -20.79
CA ARG A 68 20.28 1.47 -20.29
C ARG A 68 21.56 0.66 -20.06
N VAL A 69 22.64 0.95 -20.77
CA VAL A 69 23.84 0.11 -20.81
C VAL A 69 25.07 0.84 -20.26
N LEU A 70 25.28 2.12 -20.59
CA LEU A 70 26.55 2.82 -20.36
C LEU A 70 26.56 3.73 -19.12
N SER A 71 25.44 4.35 -18.76
CA SER A 71 25.39 5.30 -17.64
C SER A 71 25.53 4.64 -16.27
N ALA A 72 24.84 3.52 -16.04
CA ALA A 72 24.90 2.79 -14.76
C ALA A 72 26.33 2.35 -14.37
N PRO A 73 27.15 1.79 -15.27
CA PRO A 73 28.57 1.52 -14.99
C PRO A 73 29.48 2.77 -15.07
N GLY A 74 28.94 3.97 -15.29
CA GLY A 74 29.71 5.22 -15.35
C GLY A 74 30.60 5.34 -16.59
N LEU A 75 30.18 4.81 -17.74
CA LEU A 75 30.93 4.81 -19.00
C LEU A 75 30.51 5.93 -19.96
N ALA A 76 29.30 6.46 -19.81
CA ALA A 76 28.81 7.61 -20.58
C ALA A 76 28.02 8.57 -19.68
N GLU A 77 28.15 9.86 -19.96
CA GLU A 77 27.50 10.95 -19.25
C GLU A 77 26.91 11.96 -20.23
N ARG A 78 26.02 12.82 -19.76
CA ARG A 78 25.38 13.83 -20.60
C ARG A 78 26.14 15.15 -20.46
N SER A 79 26.45 15.78 -21.59
CA SER A 79 27.07 17.10 -21.63
C SER A 79 26.04 18.20 -21.36
N ASP A 80 26.53 19.40 -21.04
CA ASP A 80 25.69 20.60 -20.85
C ASP A 80 24.88 20.98 -22.11
N GLU A 81 25.34 20.55 -23.29
CA GLU A 81 24.67 20.74 -24.59
C GLU A 81 23.67 19.61 -24.92
N SER A 82 23.26 18.82 -23.93
CA SER A 82 22.30 17.70 -24.03
C SER A 82 22.75 16.48 -24.85
N GLN A 83 23.99 16.44 -25.33
CA GLN A 83 24.58 15.30 -26.05
C GLN A 83 25.15 14.24 -25.09
N TRP A 84 25.25 13.00 -25.54
CA TRP A 84 25.95 11.94 -24.81
C TRP A 84 27.43 11.96 -25.12
N GLN A 85 28.28 11.91 -24.10
CA GLN A 85 29.74 11.83 -24.24
C GLN A 85 30.30 10.66 -23.42
N PRO A 86 31.47 10.10 -23.78
CA PRO A 86 32.16 9.15 -22.92
C PRO A 86 32.54 9.85 -21.60
N SER A 87 32.43 9.15 -20.47
CA SER A 87 32.96 9.67 -19.21
C SER A 87 34.46 9.90 -19.30
N ALA A 88 35.03 10.76 -18.45
CA ALA A 88 36.48 10.95 -18.38
C ALA A 88 37.25 9.63 -18.25
N TYR A 89 36.69 8.66 -17.51
CA TYR A 89 37.23 7.32 -17.38
C TYR A 89 37.21 6.53 -18.69
N ALA A 90 36.05 6.53 -19.37
CA ALA A 90 35.87 5.83 -20.63
C ALA A 90 36.80 6.38 -21.71
N THR A 91 36.99 7.69 -21.77
CA THR A 91 37.97 8.36 -22.65
C THR A 91 39.38 7.86 -22.37
N GLN A 92 39.81 7.84 -21.10
CA GLN A 92 41.13 7.34 -20.72
C GLN A 92 41.34 5.86 -21.09
N TRP A 93 40.27 5.05 -20.97
CA TRP A 93 40.31 3.65 -21.37
C TRP A 93 40.43 3.46 -22.89
N LEU A 94 39.73 4.26 -23.69
CA LEU A 94 39.86 4.24 -25.16
C LEU A 94 41.29 4.50 -25.61
N GLU A 95 42.00 5.40 -24.92
CA GLU A 95 43.40 5.73 -25.18
C GLU A 95 44.35 4.61 -24.75
N ASN A 96 44.20 4.11 -23.52
CA ASN A 96 45.14 3.16 -22.93
C ASN A 96 44.91 1.70 -23.35
N LYS A 97 43.69 1.37 -23.82
CA LYS A 97 43.24 0.03 -24.24
C LYS A 97 43.48 -1.07 -23.20
N ASP A 98 43.57 -0.72 -21.93
CA ASP A 98 43.92 -1.61 -20.82
C ASP A 98 42.68 -2.31 -20.28
N ASN A 99 42.65 -3.64 -20.37
CA ASN A 99 41.52 -4.44 -19.91
C ASN A 99 41.41 -4.48 -18.37
N SER A 100 42.54 -4.47 -17.66
CA SER A 100 42.55 -4.42 -16.18
C SER A 100 42.02 -3.08 -15.69
N PHE A 101 42.33 -2.00 -16.42
CA PHE A 101 41.77 -0.69 -16.17
C PHE A 101 40.24 -0.70 -16.27
N LEU A 102 39.64 -1.19 -17.37
CA LEU A 102 38.18 -1.27 -17.47
C LEU A 102 37.57 -2.21 -16.41
N ALA A 103 38.18 -3.36 -16.15
CA ALA A 103 37.68 -4.31 -15.14
C ALA A 103 37.62 -3.72 -13.73
N ALA A 104 38.64 -2.94 -13.33
CA ALA A 104 38.66 -2.25 -12.05
C ALA A 104 37.51 -1.22 -11.93
N HIS A 105 37.20 -0.51 -13.00
CA HIS A 105 36.08 0.43 -13.02
C HIS A 105 34.72 -0.23 -12.95
N LEU A 106 34.54 -1.33 -13.70
CA LEU A 106 33.33 -2.13 -13.62
C LEU A 106 33.16 -2.69 -12.20
N HIS A 107 34.23 -3.15 -11.55
CA HIS A 107 34.17 -3.55 -10.14
C HIS A 107 33.78 -2.40 -9.19
N ALA A 108 34.32 -1.21 -9.40
CA ALA A 108 33.99 -0.04 -8.59
C ALA A 108 32.52 0.39 -8.73
N HIS A 109 31.85 0.04 -9.83
CA HIS A 109 30.49 0.48 -10.16
C HIS A 109 29.44 -0.63 -10.15
N VAL A 110 29.82 -1.90 -10.20
CA VAL A 110 28.89 -3.03 -10.36
C VAL A 110 29.05 -4.04 -9.23
N LYS A 111 27.93 -4.47 -8.66
CA LYS A 111 27.87 -5.46 -7.58
C LYS A 111 28.35 -6.82 -8.07
N PHE A 112 29.14 -7.46 -7.22
CA PHE A 112 29.58 -8.84 -7.37
C PHE A 112 30.34 -9.07 -8.69
N PHE A 113 31.34 -8.22 -8.97
CA PHE A 113 32.17 -8.31 -10.17
C PHE A 113 33.57 -8.82 -9.81
N GLY A 114 34.32 -8.05 -9.02
CA GLY A 114 35.57 -8.51 -8.40
C GLY A 114 35.34 -9.60 -7.36
N GLU A 115 34.21 -9.54 -6.65
CA GLU A 115 33.81 -10.57 -5.67
C GLU A 115 33.45 -11.89 -6.36
N LEU A 116 32.92 -11.82 -7.59
CA LEU A 116 32.72 -13.01 -8.42
C LEU A 116 34.07 -13.61 -8.83
N LEU A 117 35.03 -12.75 -9.22
CA LEU A 117 36.40 -13.18 -9.56
C LEU A 117 37.05 -13.91 -8.37
N LEU A 118 36.92 -13.37 -7.15
CA LEU A 118 37.38 -14.01 -5.91
C LEU A 118 36.74 -15.39 -5.69
N ALA A 119 35.45 -15.52 -5.99
CA ALA A 119 34.67 -16.74 -5.76
C ALA A 119 35.04 -17.90 -6.71
N ILE A 120 35.88 -17.67 -7.73
CA ILE A 120 36.34 -18.71 -8.64
C ILE A 120 37.47 -19.52 -7.98
N GLY A 121 37.15 -20.74 -7.56
CA GLY A 121 38.09 -21.71 -7.04
C GLY A 121 38.28 -22.90 -7.99
N ASP A 122 38.67 -24.03 -7.41
CA ASP A 122 38.82 -25.26 -8.16
C ASP A 122 37.47 -25.85 -8.58
N GLN A 123 37.34 -26.17 -9.87
CA GLN A 123 36.14 -26.76 -10.49
C GLN A 123 34.86 -25.91 -10.45
N THR A 124 34.96 -24.61 -10.17
CA THR A 124 33.80 -23.71 -10.08
C THR A 124 32.98 -23.63 -11.36
N LYS A 125 31.65 -23.76 -11.24
CA LYS A 125 30.67 -23.55 -12.31
C LYS A 125 29.84 -22.28 -12.06
N HIS A 126 29.11 -21.81 -13.07
CA HIS A 126 28.18 -20.66 -12.92
C HIS A 126 27.13 -20.86 -11.83
N ALA A 127 26.67 -22.09 -11.58
CA ALA A 127 25.71 -22.38 -10.53
C ALA A 127 26.29 -22.16 -9.12
N ASP A 128 27.57 -22.46 -8.94
CA ASP A 128 28.27 -22.23 -7.67
C ASP A 128 28.46 -20.73 -7.42
N LEU A 129 28.80 -19.97 -8.48
CA LEU A 129 28.91 -18.51 -8.40
C LEU A 129 27.55 -17.85 -8.10
N LEU A 130 26.45 -18.37 -8.65
CA LEU A 130 25.11 -17.92 -8.28
C LEU A 130 24.82 -18.17 -6.81
N LYS A 131 25.18 -19.37 -6.31
CA LYS A 131 25.03 -19.72 -4.90
C LYS A 131 25.82 -18.78 -3.99
N VAL A 132 27.07 -18.46 -4.33
CA VAL A 132 27.87 -17.48 -3.58
C VAL A 132 27.21 -16.09 -3.62
N ALA A 133 26.74 -15.64 -4.78
CA ALA A 133 26.05 -14.35 -4.90
C ALA A 133 24.81 -14.27 -4.00
N THR A 134 23.98 -15.31 -4.00
CA THR A 134 22.72 -15.34 -3.24
C THR A 134 22.94 -15.57 -1.76
N GLU A 135 23.76 -16.55 -1.41
CA GLU A 135 23.97 -16.95 -0.03
C GLU A 135 24.95 -15.98 0.64
N ALA A 136 26.18 -15.83 0.12
CA ALA A 136 27.22 -15.02 0.75
C ALA A 136 26.97 -13.51 0.62
N TYR A 137 26.51 -13.03 -0.53
CA TYR A 137 26.37 -11.58 -0.80
C TYR A 137 24.93 -11.05 -0.76
N GLY A 138 23.94 -11.91 -0.45
CA GLY A 138 22.54 -11.50 -0.29
C GLY A 138 21.87 -10.98 -1.56
N LEU A 139 22.35 -11.38 -2.74
CA LEU A 139 21.79 -10.96 -4.02
C LEU A 139 20.58 -11.82 -4.39
N ASN A 140 19.42 -11.21 -4.65
CA ASN A 140 18.16 -11.92 -4.94
C ASN A 140 18.06 -12.43 -6.39
N TRP A 141 19.13 -13.02 -6.91
CA TRP A 141 19.15 -13.55 -8.27
C TRP A 141 18.55 -14.95 -8.32
N THR A 142 17.51 -15.13 -9.14
CA THR A 142 16.82 -16.41 -9.32
C THR A 142 17.24 -17.15 -10.59
N SER A 143 18.05 -16.52 -11.44
CA SER A 143 18.51 -17.09 -12.71
C SER A 143 20.02 -16.96 -12.86
N LEU A 144 20.59 -17.76 -13.77
CA LEU A 144 22.02 -17.70 -14.10
C LEU A 144 22.41 -16.47 -14.95
N SER A 145 21.45 -15.68 -15.45
CA SER A 145 21.74 -14.56 -16.37
C SER A 145 22.73 -13.56 -15.79
N PRO A 146 22.55 -13.02 -14.57
CA PRO A 146 23.46 -11.99 -14.03
C PRO A 146 24.89 -12.50 -13.85
N VAL A 147 25.06 -13.79 -13.55
CA VAL A 147 26.37 -14.45 -13.45
C VAL A 147 26.98 -14.66 -14.84
N ARG A 148 26.17 -15.06 -15.82
CA ARG A 148 26.61 -15.20 -17.23
C ARG A 148 27.03 -13.87 -17.83
N ASP A 149 26.33 -12.78 -17.51
CA ASP A 149 26.67 -11.44 -18.01
C ASP A 149 28.05 -11.00 -17.46
N ARG A 150 28.26 -11.15 -16.16
CA ARG A 150 29.54 -10.81 -15.49
C ARG A 150 30.69 -11.67 -15.96
N THR A 151 30.48 -12.98 -16.05
CA THR A 151 31.50 -13.90 -16.59
C THR A 151 31.77 -13.64 -18.07
N GLY A 152 30.76 -13.26 -18.87
CA GLY A 152 30.94 -12.81 -20.25
C GLY A 152 31.89 -11.62 -20.35
N TRP A 153 31.63 -10.57 -19.57
CA TRP A 153 32.50 -9.39 -19.48
C TRP A 153 33.92 -9.73 -19.04
N LEU A 154 34.08 -10.52 -17.96
CA LEU A 154 35.40 -10.94 -17.48
C LEU A 154 36.17 -11.77 -18.52
N ARG A 155 35.47 -12.62 -19.30
CA ARG A 155 36.07 -13.36 -20.42
C ARG A 155 36.49 -12.42 -21.55
N SER A 156 35.64 -11.46 -21.92
CA SER A 156 35.95 -10.46 -22.93
C SER A 156 37.17 -9.60 -22.55
N LEU A 157 37.39 -9.39 -21.26
CA LEU A 157 38.54 -8.66 -20.72
C LEU A 157 39.78 -9.56 -20.51
N GLY A 158 39.66 -10.87 -20.68
CA GLY A 158 40.77 -11.83 -20.50
C GLY A 158 41.08 -12.18 -19.04
N MET A 159 40.17 -11.89 -18.11
CA MET A 159 40.34 -12.15 -16.66
C MET A 159 40.05 -13.60 -16.29
N ILE A 160 39.19 -14.25 -17.07
CA ILE A 160 38.77 -15.63 -16.84
C ILE A 160 38.61 -16.36 -18.18
N GLU A 161 38.67 -17.69 -18.12
CA GLU A 161 38.40 -18.61 -19.23
C GLU A 161 37.28 -19.59 -18.87
N LEU A 162 36.71 -20.22 -19.90
CA LEU A 162 35.70 -21.26 -19.75
C LEU A 162 36.23 -22.58 -20.32
N TRP A 163 36.50 -23.54 -19.45
CA TRP A 163 36.94 -24.89 -19.82
C TRP A 163 35.77 -25.86 -19.67
N GLY A 164 35.00 -26.02 -20.75
CA GLY A 164 33.73 -26.76 -20.73
C GLY A 164 32.68 -26.04 -19.90
N GLN A 165 32.35 -26.58 -18.72
CA GLN A 165 31.45 -25.92 -17.75
C GLN A 165 32.21 -25.21 -16.62
N ARG A 166 33.53 -25.35 -16.56
CA ARG A 166 34.36 -24.81 -15.49
C ARG A 166 34.82 -23.40 -15.83
N VAL A 167 34.63 -22.47 -14.90
CA VAL A 167 35.19 -21.12 -14.95
C VAL A 167 36.57 -21.14 -14.29
N VAL A 168 37.57 -20.58 -14.96
CA VAL A 168 38.98 -20.59 -14.51
C VAL A 168 39.54 -19.18 -14.55
N ARG A 169 40.27 -18.75 -13.52
CA ARG A 169 40.99 -17.47 -13.50
C ARG A 169 42.24 -17.53 -14.37
N THR A 170 42.52 -16.47 -15.11
CA THR A 170 43.81 -16.29 -15.81
C THR A 170 44.81 -15.59 -14.91
N GLU A 171 46.09 -15.58 -15.29
CA GLU A 171 47.13 -14.79 -14.59
C GLU A 171 46.76 -13.30 -14.49
N LEU A 172 46.06 -12.78 -15.50
CA LEU A 172 45.61 -11.40 -15.57
C LEU A 172 44.45 -11.14 -14.59
N GLY A 173 43.55 -12.11 -14.43
CA GLY A 173 42.50 -12.08 -13.40
C GLY A 173 43.07 -12.14 -11.98
N ASP A 174 44.08 -12.98 -11.74
CA ASP A 174 44.74 -13.07 -10.43
C ASP A 174 45.47 -11.76 -10.09
N ALA A 175 46.22 -11.19 -11.04
CA ALA A 175 46.88 -9.90 -10.86
C ALA A 175 45.89 -8.75 -10.62
N LEU A 176 44.70 -8.78 -11.25
CA LEU A 176 43.65 -7.81 -10.97
C LEU A 176 43.12 -7.97 -9.54
N LEU A 177 42.87 -9.20 -9.10
CA LEU A 177 42.30 -9.48 -7.78
C LEU A 177 43.16 -8.95 -6.63
N GLU A 178 44.49 -8.96 -6.78
CA GLU A 178 45.44 -8.41 -5.81
C GLU A 178 45.29 -6.90 -5.59
N VAL A 179 44.75 -6.16 -6.56
CA VAL A 179 44.62 -4.69 -6.50
C VAL A 179 43.19 -4.21 -6.27
N LEU A 180 42.18 -5.09 -6.30
CA LEU A 180 40.79 -4.70 -6.10
C LEU A 180 40.43 -4.55 -4.62
N GLN A 181 39.68 -3.50 -4.31
CA GLN A 181 39.07 -3.32 -2.99
C GLN A 181 37.73 -4.06 -2.91
N LEU A 182 37.80 -5.36 -2.60
CA LEU A 182 36.65 -6.24 -2.53
C LEU A 182 35.75 -5.91 -1.33
N CYS A 183 34.44 -6.01 -1.53
CA CYS A 183 33.48 -5.93 -0.43
C CYS A 183 33.41 -7.27 0.32
N PRO A 184 33.60 -7.32 1.65
CA PRO A 184 33.35 -8.53 2.42
C PRO A 184 31.87 -8.96 2.36
N PRO A 185 31.56 -10.28 2.39
CA PRO A 185 30.18 -10.78 2.42
C PRO A 185 29.33 -10.16 3.55
N GLU A 186 29.92 -9.98 4.73
CA GLU A 186 29.28 -9.36 5.90
C GLU A 186 28.90 -7.91 5.61
N SER A 187 29.82 -7.11 5.08
CA SER A 187 29.54 -5.73 4.66
C SER A 187 28.51 -5.67 3.54
N ALA A 188 28.55 -6.61 2.58
CA ALA A 188 27.57 -6.70 1.51
C ALA A 188 26.15 -7.03 1.99
N ARG A 189 26.04 -7.79 3.09
CA ARG A 189 24.77 -8.11 3.77
C ARG A 189 24.37 -7.10 4.85
N GLY A 190 25.21 -6.09 5.12
CA GLY A 190 24.99 -5.16 6.23
C GLY A 190 25.07 -5.85 7.60
N GLU A 191 25.95 -6.82 7.75
CA GLU A 191 26.25 -7.58 8.97
C GLU A 191 27.59 -7.16 9.63
N GLY A 192 28.36 -6.27 9.00
CA GLY A 192 29.64 -5.77 9.55
C GLY A 192 29.49 -4.84 10.76
N GLU A 193 30.43 -4.95 11.70
CA GLU A 193 30.56 -4.13 12.93
C GLU A 193 30.71 -2.64 12.63
N GLU A 194 30.23 -1.85 13.60
CA GLU A 194 30.20 -0.39 13.66
C GLU A 194 31.56 0.21 13.32
N ALA A 195 31.63 0.97 12.22
CA ALA A 195 32.55 2.10 12.22
C ALA A 195 31.90 3.14 13.12
N ASP A 196 32.54 3.41 14.27
CA ASP A 196 32.29 4.58 15.11
C ASP A 196 32.37 5.84 14.23
N GLU A 197 31.26 6.22 13.60
CA GLU A 197 31.08 7.61 13.21
C GLU A 197 30.94 8.40 14.52
N PRO A 198 31.77 9.43 14.74
CA PRO A 198 31.72 10.19 15.97
C PRO A 198 30.31 10.72 16.19
N ASP A 199 29.83 10.53 17.41
CA ASP A 199 28.55 11.01 17.95
C ASP A 199 28.49 12.54 17.83
N GLY A 200 28.15 13.00 16.63
CA GLY A 200 28.07 14.40 16.27
C GLY A 200 26.63 14.91 16.40
N GLY A 201 26.33 15.44 17.58
CA GLY A 201 25.34 16.52 17.74
C GLY A 201 23.85 16.14 17.90
N GLY A 202 23.51 14.95 18.39
CA GLY A 202 22.11 14.52 18.51
C GLY A 202 21.23 15.31 19.50
N ASP A 203 21.80 15.77 20.62
CA ASP A 203 20.99 16.28 21.73
C ASP A 203 20.70 17.79 21.68
N GLU A 204 21.57 18.62 21.10
CA GLU A 204 21.36 20.08 21.07
C GLU A 204 20.30 20.53 20.06
N GLU A 205 20.19 19.85 18.91
CA GLU A 205 19.22 20.23 17.87
C GLU A 205 17.78 19.93 18.31
N LEU A 206 17.53 18.74 18.88
CA LEU A 206 16.20 18.31 19.31
C LEU A 206 15.66 19.09 20.52
N ALA A 207 16.53 19.72 21.31
CA ALA A 207 16.14 20.62 22.39
C ALA A 207 15.20 21.74 21.92
N PHE A 208 15.23 22.07 20.62
CA PHE A 208 14.30 22.99 19.98
C PHE A 208 12.82 22.67 20.22
N PHE A 209 12.44 21.39 20.22
CA PHE A 209 11.05 20.99 20.48
C PHE A 209 10.73 20.87 21.98
N GLY A 210 11.75 20.82 22.84
CA GLY A 210 11.61 20.72 24.29
C GLY A 210 10.62 19.63 24.72
N ASP A 211 9.68 20.00 25.58
CA ASP A 211 8.63 19.10 26.10
C ASP A 211 7.65 18.62 25.01
N SER A 212 7.61 19.25 23.83
CA SER A 212 6.68 18.85 22.75
C SER A 212 6.99 17.45 22.19
N LEU A 213 8.21 16.95 22.39
CA LEU A 213 8.60 15.58 22.03
C LEU A 213 8.16 14.53 23.07
N GLN A 214 7.76 14.96 24.27
CA GLN A 214 7.26 14.10 25.33
C GLN A 214 5.76 13.86 25.18
N LEU A 215 5.39 13.13 24.13
CA LEU A 215 4.00 12.78 23.85
C LEU A 215 3.51 11.66 24.78
N GLU A 216 2.29 11.79 25.28
CA GLU A 216 1.61 10.71 26.00
C GLU A 216 1.28 9.54 25.05
N GLN A 217 1.16 8.31 25.58
CA GLN A 217 0.86 7.13 24.74
C GLN A 217 -0.47 7.26 23.99
N VAL A 218 -1.45 7.97 24.55
CA VAL A 218 -2.72 8.27 23.87
C VAL A 218 -2.52 9.16 22.64
N ASP A 219 -1.66 10.18 22.73
CA ASP A 219 -1.36 11.08 21.63
C ASP A 219 -0.55 10.37 20.55
N LEU A 220 0.42 9.55 20.95
CA LEU A 220 1.21 8.70 20.06
C LEU A 220 0.33 7.74 19.25
N ARG A 221 -0.71 7.16 19.86
CA ARG A 221 -1.68 6.27 19.18
C ARG A 221 -2.69 7.01 18.30
N ASN A 222 -2.96 8.28 18.58
CA ASN A 222 -3.89 9.13 17.82
C ASN A 222 -3.25 9.92 16.67
N ARG A 223 -1.94 9.74 16.45
CA ARG A 223 -1.23 10.31 15.29
C ARG A 223 -1.84 9.83 13.97
N ARG A 224 -1.58 10.58 12.90
CA ARG A 224 -2.14 10.29 11.57
C ARG A 224 -1.51 9.06 10.95
N ALA A 225 -2.36 8.24 10.34
CA ALA A 225 -1.94 7.05 9.61
C ALA A 225 -1.19 7.38 8.31
N LEU A 226 -1.67 8.33 7.50
CA LEU A 226 -1.16 8.57 6.14
C LEU A 226 -0.46 9.93 6.05
N ILE A 227 0.73 9.97 5.45
CA ILE A 227 1.44 11.22 5.15
C ILE A 227 0.75 11.94 3.99
N GLY A 228 0.32 11.19 2.97
CA GLY A 228 -0.35 11.71 1.79
C GLY A 228 0.61 12.02 0.64
N TYR A 229 0.13 12.81 -0.32
CA TYR A 229 0.86 13.09 -1.57
C TYR A 229 1.83 14.27 -1.41
N ILE A 230 3.12 14.03 -1.68
CA ILE A 230 4.16 15.05 -1.77
C ILE A 230 4.70 15.05 -3.20
N PRO A 231 4.58 16.16 -3.95
CA PRO A 231 5.05 16.24 -5.32
C PRO A 231 6.58 16.24 -5.36
N ARG A 232 7.16 15.47 -6.28
CA ARG A 232 8.62 15.36 -6.46
C ARG A 232 9.10 15.88 -7.82
N GLY A 233 8.23 16.57 -8.55
CA GLY A 233 8.43 16.97 -9.95
C GLY A 233 7.97 15.90 -10.94
N ASN A 234 7.57 16.30 -12.15
CA ASN A 234 7.28 15.37 -13.24
C ASN A 234 8.57 14.88 -13.89
N ALA A 235 8.76 13.56 -13.92
CA ALA A 235 9.61 12.87 -14.90
C ALA A 235 8.88 12.71 -16.24
N SER A 236 8.39 13.81 -16.83
CA SER A 236 7.73 13.80 -18.14
C SER A 236 8.55 14.57 -19.18
N ASP A 237 9.74 14.04 -19.43
CA ASP A 237 10.26 13.69 -20.76
C ASP A 237 11.68 13.18 -20.56
N SER A 238 11.82 11.85 -20.42
CA SER A 238 13.04 11.05 -20.17
C SER A 238 12.93 10.14 -18.95
N ARG A 239 12.85 8.81 -19.18
CA ARG A 239 13.21 7.81 -18.16
C ARG A 239 14.67 7.43 -18.39
N ASP A 240 15.57 7.98 -17.58
CA ASP A 240 16.30 7.29 -16.51
C ASP A 240 17.43 8.19 -15.98
N GLY A 241 17.47 8.41 -14.66
CA GLY A 241 18.63 8.96 -13.93
C GLY A 241 18.46 10.36 -13.33
N ASP A 242 18.10 10.40 -12.05
CA ASP A 242 18.39 11.47 -11.06
C ASP A 242 18.01 12.93 -11.39
N SER A 243 16.75 13.30 -11.16
CA SER A 243 16.37 14.57 -10.49
C SER A 243 14.88 14.66 -10.12
N THR A 244 14.28 13.59 -9.59
CA THR A 244 13.03 13.76 -8.81
C THR A 244 13.45 14.11 -7.38
N LEU A 245 13.13 15.32 -6.92
CA LEU A 245 13.46 15.80 -5.57
C LEU A 245 13.18 14.71 -4.50
N THR A 246 14.03 14.60 -3.48
CA THR A 246 13.67 13.77 -2.31
C THR A 246 12.41 14.32 -1.65
N ALA A 247 11.74 13.53 -0.82
CA ALA A 247 10.55 14.03 -0.12
C ALA A 247 10.88 15.22 0.80
N THR A 248 12.07 15.20 1.40
CA THR A 248 12.60 16.28 2.24
C THR A 248 12.85 17.54 1.42
N ALA A 249 13.57 17.42 0.31
CA ALA A 249 13.83 18.54 -0.60
C ALA A 249 12.54 19.12 -1.19
N ALA A 250 11.54 18.28 -1.47
CA ALA A 250 10.23 18.72 -1.91
C ALA A 250 9.48 19.53 -0.82
N LEU A 251 9.48 19.08 0.44
CA LEU A 251 8.87 19.83 1.54
C LEU A 251 9.58 21.17 1.77
N ARG A 252 10.91 21.20 1.73
CA ARG A 252 11.71 22.43 1.80
C ARG A 252 11.31 23.42 0.71
N LYS A 253 11.22 22.94 -0.54
CA LYS A 253 10.83 23.76 -1.68
C LYS A 253 9.38 24.26 -1.59
N LEU A 254 8.45 23.44 -1.09
CA LEU A 254 7.07 23.86 -0.87
C LEU A 254 6.95 24.97 0.19
N VAL A 255 7.72 24.88 1.28
CA VAL A 255 7.79 25.94 2.30
C VAL A 255 8.41 27.20 1.72
N ALA A 256 9.50 27.09 0.95
CA ALA A 256 10.14 28.23 0.30
C ALA A 256 9.20 28.95 -0.71
N LEU A 257 8.41 28.20 -1.50
CA LEU A 257 7.44 28.77 -2.43
C LEU A 257 6.28 29.52 -1.75
N LEU A 258 5.95 29.16 -0.50
CA LEU A 258 4.95 29.90 0.28
C LEU A 258 5.46 31.26 0.75
N GLY A 259 6.78 31.45 0.87
CA GLY A 259 7.39 32.68 1.41
C GLY A 259 6.78 33.08 2.76
N ASP A 260 6.46 34.37 2.92
CA ASP A 260 5.75 34.90 4.11
C ASP A 260 4.21 34.72 4.03
N GLY A 261 3.72 34.03 3.01
CA GLY A 261 2.34 33.62 2.84
C GLY A 261 1.71 34.09 1.52
N THR A 262 1.04 33.15 0.86
CA THR A 262 0.54 33.27 -0.53
C THR A 262 -0.94 32.86 -0.61
N GLY A 263 -1.66 33.40 -1.60
CA GLY A 263 -3.03 32.99 -1.90
C GLY A 263 -3.10 31.55 -2.44
N LEU A 264 -4.20 30.83 -2.20
CA LEU A 264 -4.33 29.41 -2.60
C LEU A 264 -4.20 29.19 -4.12
N GLU A 265 -4.73 30.11 -4.93
CA GLU A 265 -4.65 30.00 -6.40
C GLU A 265 -3.23 30.27 -6.90
N GLU A 266 -2.63 31.37 -6.44
CA GLU A 266 -1.24 31.73 -6.76
C GLU A 266 -0.26 30.65 -6.31
N PHE A 267 -0.43 30.09 -5.11
CA PHE A 267 0.39 28.97 -4.65
C PHE A 267 0.20 27.72 -5.52
N GLY A 268 -1.01 27.49 -6.03
CA GLY A 268 -1.31 26.43 -6.98
C GLY A 268 -0.60 26.62 -8.32
N GLU A 269 -0.54 27.84 -8.83
CA GLU A 269 0.18 28.19 -10.06
C GLU A 269 1.70 28.02 -9.88
N LEU A 270 2.27 28.51 -8.78
CA LEU A 270 3.67 28.32 -8.43
C LEU A 270 4.03 26.83 -8.32
N CYS A 271 3.21 26.03 -7.63
CA CYS A 271 3.43 24.59 -7.54
C CYS A 271 3.27 23.88 -8.89
N GLY A 272 2.33 24.34 -9.73
CA GLY A 272 2.13 23.83 -11.08
C GLY A 272 3.35 24.08 -11.97
N SER A 273 3.94 25.29 -11.89
CA SER A 273 5.16 25.65 -12.60
C SER A 273 6.38 24.89 -12.09
N GLU A 274 6.54 24.77 -10.78
CA GLU A 274 7.75 24.21 -10.18
C GLU A 274 7.78 22.67 -10.19
N PHE A 275 6.64 22.03 -9.94
CA PHE A 275 6.55 20.57 -9.83
C PHE A 275 5.81 19.90 -11.00
N GLY A 276 5.26 20.66 -11.95
CA GLY A 276 4.50 20.13 -13.08
C GLY A 276 3.16 19.49 -12.68
N ILE A 277 2.59 19.84 -11.54
CA ILE A 277 1.40 19.16 -11.00
C ILE A 277 0.07 19.77 -11.47
N SER A 278 -0.93 18.91 -11.67
CA SER A 278 -2.29 19.34 -11.99
C SER A 278 -2.99 20.02 -10.81
N LYS A 279 -4.03 20.82 -11.07
CA LYS A 279 -4.89 21.42 -10.03
C LYS A 279 -5.48 20.38 -9.07
N LYS A 280 -5.81 19.18 -9.55
CA LYS A 280 -6.29 18.07 -8.72
C LYS A 280 -5.19 17.52 -7.80
N SER A 281 -3.98 17.37 -8.32
CA SER A 281 -2.81 16.92 -7.55
C SER A 281 -2.40 17.95 -6.49
N PHE A 282 -2.49 19.25 -6.82
CA PHE A 282 -2.28 20.35 -5.89
C PHE A 282 -3.25 20.30 -4.69
N ILE A 283 -4.53 20.05 -4.91
CA ILE A 283 -5.51 19.92 -3.81
C ILE A 283 -5.12 18.77 -2.86
N THR A 284 -4.75 17.61 -3.41
CA THR A 284 -4.31 16.46 -2.61
C THR A 284 -3.01 16.75 -1.85
N MET A 285 -2.06 17.44 -2.48
CA MET A 285 -0.83 17.92 -1.83
C MET A 285 -1.15 18.89 -0.69
N MET A 286 -2.02 19.87 -0.89
CA MET A 286 -2.39 20.84 0.14
C MET A 286 -2.98 20.17 1.37
N HIS A 287 -3.79 19.12 1.18
CA HIS A 287 -4.28 18.31 2.29
C HIS A 287 -3.14 17.64 3.07
N ALA A 288 -2.16 17.04 2.38
CA ALA A 288 -1.00 16.42 3.01
C ALA A 288 -0.13 17.47 3.75
N LEU A 289 0.18 18.58 3.09
CA LEU A 289 1.07 19.64 3.59
C LEU A 289 0.52 20.34 4.84
N ARG A 290 -0.81 20.52 4.96
CA ARG A 290 -1.41 21.04 6.20
C ARG A 290 -1.25 20.09 7.39
N HIS A 291 -1.16 18.78 7.14
CA HIS A 291 -1.05 17.79 8.19
C HIS A 291 0.37 17.57 8.69
N THR A 292 1.38 18.01 7.94
CA THR A 292 2.78 18.06 8.42
C THR A 292 2.99 19.16 9.45
N GLY A 293 2.02 20.09 9.61
CA GLY A 293 2.10 21.27 10.48
C GLY A 293 3.15 22.30 10.10
N LEU A 294 3.72 22.17 8.90
CA LEU A 294 4.63 23.16 8.33
C LEU A 294 3.89 24.35 7.71
N VAL A 295 2.57 24.22 7.48
CA VAL A 295 1.75 25.24 6.83
C VAL A 295 0.44 25.43 7.58
N GLU A 296 0.07 26.70 7.76
CA GLU A 296 -1.17 27.12 8.42
C GLU A 296 -1.99 28.07 7.55
N GLN A 297 -3.29 28.14 7.85
CA GLN A 297 -4.19 29.06 7.16
C GLN A 297 -4.31 30.34 7.97
N THR A 298 -3.76 31.44 7.44
CA THR A 298 -3.74 32.74 8.14
C THR A 298 -4.98 33.60 7.85
N SER A 299 -5.61 33.42 6.68
CA SER A 299 -6.90 34.04 6.35
C SER A 299 -7.69 33.22 5.32
N PHE A 300 -8.89 33.68 4.95
CA PHE A 300 -9.65 33.03 3.88
C PHE A 300 -8.80 32.96 2.60
N ASN A 301 -8.59 31.75 2.07
CA ASN A 301 -7.75 31.45 0.90
C ASN A 301 -6.27 31.91 0.97
N ARG A 302 -5.70 32.17 2.15
CA ARG A 302 -4.27 32.50 2.31
C ARG A 302 -3.58 31.52 3.27
N PHE A 303 -2.41 31.05 2.87
CA PHE A 303 -1.61 30.09 3.62
C PHE A 303 -0.19 30.63 3.81
N ALA A 304 0.40 30.36 4.97
CA ALA A 304 1.78 30.72 5.27
C ALA A 304 2.47 29.55 5.98
N PRO A 305 3.81 29.48 5.94
CA PRO A 305 4.56 28.55 6.76
C PRO A 305 4.29 28.83 8.25
N SER A 306 4.23 27.79 9.08
CA SER A 306 4.16 27.98 10.54
C SER A 306 5.46 28.60 11.07
N GLU A 307 5.42 29.16 12.28
CA GLU A 307 6.55 29.88 12.92
C GLU A 307 7.89 29.15 12.80
N HIS A 308 7.87 27.82 12.89
CA HIS A 308 9.06 26.97 12.92
C HIS A 308 9.35 26.28 11.59
N ALA A 309 8.50 26.43 10.58
CA ALA A 309 8.54 25.64 9.36
C ALA A 309 9.86 25.77 8.59
N HIS A 310 10.34 27.00 8.41
CA HIS A 310 11.60 27.28 7.69
C HIS A 310 12.80 26.60 8.37
N ARG A 311 12.89 26.69 9.71
CA ARG A 311 13.96 26.03 10.47
C ARG A 311 13.87 24.51 10.37
N VAL A 312 12.67 23.95 10.50
CA VAL A 312 12.47 22.49 10.48
C VAL A 312 12.83 21.87 9.14
N VAL A 313 12.60 22.57 8.02
CA VAL A 313 12.92 22.06 6.68
C VAL A 313 14.26 22.52 6.13
N ASP A 314 15.04 23.31 6.87
CA ASP A 314 16.31 23.86 6.38
C ASP A 314 17.33 22.77 6.02
N GLU A 315 18.32 23.11 5.21
CA GLU A 315 19.41 22.18 4.89
C GLU A 315 20.26 21.88 6.14
N GLY A 316 20.47 20.60 6.44
CA GLY A 316 21.15 20.15 7.66
C GLY A 316 20.23 19.85 8.84
N ASN A 317 18.95 20.29 8.78
CA ASN A 317 17.97 20.07 9.84
C ASN A 317 17.06 18.86 9.58
N GLU A 318 17.50 17.88 8.80
CA GLU A 318 16.71 16.71 8.43
C GLU A 318 16.24 15.89 9.66
N ARG A 319 17.02 15.89 10.75
CA ARG A 319 16.65 15.27 12.03
C ARG A 319 15.50 16.02 12.73
N LEU A 320 15.47 17.36 12.66
CA LEU A 320 14.35 18.17 13.15
C LEU A 320 13.07 17.89 12.36
N LEU A 321 13.18 17.75 11.04
CA LEU A 321 12.05 17.34 10.20
C LEU A 321 11.54 15.95 10.59
N ALA A 322 12.43 14.97 10.77
CA ALA A 322 12.06 13.63 11.20
C ALA A 322 11.33 13.64 12.55
N ALA A 323 11.78 14.46 13.51
CA ALA A 323 11.13 14.64 14.81
C ALA A 323 9.74 15.29 14.68
N ASN A 324 9.59 16.35 13.85
CA ASN A 324 8.29 16.96 13.57
C ASN A 324 7.31 15.96 12.92
N LEU A 325 7.78 15.11 12.02
CA LEU A 325 6.95 14.08 11.39
C LEU A 325 6.60 12.97 12.39
N HIS A 326 7.52 12.58 13.27
CA HIS A 326 7.25 11.63 14.35
C HIS A 326 6.12 12.11 15.26
N MET A 327 6.04 13.40 15.60
CA MET A 327 4.95 13.90 16.43
C MET A 327 3.57 13.81 15.77
N ARG A 328 3.50 13.62 14.45
CA ARG A 328 2.26 13.77 13.67
C ARG A 328 1.78 12.48 13.02
N TYR A 329 2.69 11.54 12.75
CA TYR A 329 2.39 10.33 12.00
C TYR A 329 2.72 9.06 12.78
N LEU A 330 1.84 8.06 12.66
CA LEU A 330 2.03 6.75 13.24
C LEU A 330 3.24 6.04 12.66
N PHE A 331 3.89 5.24 13.51
CA PHE A 331 4.96 4.31 13.15
C PHE A 331 6.08 5.03 12.36
N PHE A 332 6.62 6.11 12.91
CA PHE A 332 7.67 6.90 12.26
C PHE A 332 9.01 6.72 12.97
N GLY A 333 9.10 7.15 14.23
CA GLY A 333 10.29 6.92 15.07
C GLY A 333 10.38 5.47 15.53
N GLU A 334 9.23 4.81 15.67
CA GLU A 334 9.10 3.41 16.07
C GLU A 334 9.77 2.46 15.06
N ILE A 335 9.83 2.83 13.78
CA ILE A 335 10.51 2.05 12.73
C ILE A 335 11.95 1.76 13.12
N LEU A 336 12.64 2.69 13.77
CA LEU A 336 14.04 2.57 14.14
C LEU A 336 14.30 1.39 15.10
N ARG A 337 13.33 1.04 15.96
CA ARG A 337 13.42 -0.10 16.90
C ARG A 337 13.34 -1.47 16.22
N HIS A 338 12.89 -1.51 14.96
CA HIS A 338 12.69 -2.76 14.21
C HIS A 338 13.71 -2.94 13.08
N LEU A 339 14.81 -2.18 13.15
CA LEU A 339 15.85 -2.10 12.13
C LEU A 339 17.25 -2.44 12.66
N ASP A 340 17.36 -2.98 13.88
CA ASP A 340 18.63 -3.50 14.41
C ASP A 340 19.22 -4.60 13.51
N LYS A 341 18.34 -5.36 12.84
CA LYS A 341 18.68 -6.29 11.76
C LYS A 341 18.12 -5.78 10.44
N PRO A 342 18.79 -6.04 9.30
CA PRO A 342 18.29 -5.64 7.99
C PRO A 342 16.87 -6.16 7.71
N ALA A 343 15.89 -5.26 7.56
CA ALA A 343 14.48 -5.60 7.39
C ALA A 343 13.88 -5.02 6.10
N THR A 344 12.91 -5.73 5.50
CA THR A 344 12.22 -5.30 4.28
C THR A 344 11.03 -4.39 4.60
N THR A 345 10.58 -3.59 3.62
CA THR A 345 9.35 -2.81 3.76
C THR A 345 8.13 -3.67 4.09
N SER A 346 8.03 -4.89 3.55
CA SER A 346 6.94 -5.81 3.85
C SER A 346 6.96 -6.31 5.29
N THR A 347 8.15 -6.60 5.84
CA THR A 347 8.31 -6.99 7.23
C THR A 347 7.90 -5.86 8.17
N LEU A 348 8.34 -4.63 7.86
CA LEU A 348 7.97 -3.44 8.64
C LEU A 348 6.47 -3.12 8.54
N VAL A 349 5.81 -3.40 7.42
CA VAL A 349 4.34 -3.27 7.30
C VAL A 349 3.62 -4.24 8.24
N ALA A 350 4.09 -5.48 8.37
CA ALA A 350 3.53 -6.45 9.30
C ALA A 350 3.68 -5.94 10.75
N VAL A 351 4.89 -5.52 11.13
CA VAL A 351 5.17 -4.94 12.45
C VAL A 351 4.30 -3.70 12.73
N ALA A 352 4.15 -2.80 11.77
CA ALA A 352 3.32 -1.61 11.90
C ALA A 352 1.87 -1.96 12.28
N LYS A 353 1.32 -3.00 11.65
CA LYS A 353 -0.06 -3.45 11.87
C LYS A 353 -0.20 -4.21 13.19
N GLU A 354 0.64 -5.23 13.38
CA GLU A 354 0.55 -6.18 14.48
C GLU A 354 0.98 -5.57 15.82
N THR A 355 2.04 -4.74 15.82
CA THR A 355 2.64 -4.20 17.05
C THR A 355 2.11 -2.82 17.39
N TYR A 356 1.79 -1.98 16.39
CA TYR A 356 1.47 -0.56 16.61
C TYR A 356 0.05 -0.15 16.19
N GLY A 357 -0.78 -1.09 15.71
CA GLY A 357 -2.16 -0.82 15.30
C GLY A 357 -2.30 0.05 14.05
N TYR A 358 -1.22 0.26 13.28
CA TYR A 358 -1.25 1.05 12.05
C TYR A 358 -1.81 0.23 10.88
N MET A 359 -3.13 0.01 10.88
CA MET A 359 -3.83 -0.87 9.92
C MET A 359 -3.70 -0.44 8.45
N GLN A 360 -3.62 0.87 8.19
CA GLN A 360 -3.46 1.43 6.84
C GLN A 360 -2.01 1.37 6.33
N ALA A 361 -1.08 0.76 7.08
CA ALA A 361 0.30 0.59 6.64
C ALA A 361 0.37 -0.14 5.29
N SER A 362 1.11 0.45 4.36
CA SER A 362 1.41 -0.11 3.05
C SER A 362 2.89 0.00 2.75
N ASN A 363 3.39 -0.80 1.80
CA ASN A 363 4.78 -0.69 1.35
C ASN A 363 5.14 0.72 0.87
N GLY A 364 4.19 1.45 0.29
CA GLY A 364 4.41 2.84 -0.14
C GLY A 364 4.58 3.81 1.04
N GLU A 365 3.72 3.69 2.05
CA GLU A 365 3.74 4.52 3.26
C GLU A 365 4.97 4.28 4.13
N VAL A 366 5.37 3.02 4.31
CA VAL A 366 6.59 2.66 5.04
C VAL A 366 7.82 3.13 4.27
N ARG A 367 7.86 2.98 2.95
CA ARG A 367 8.95 3.47 2.11
C ARG A 367 9.11 4.99 2.17
N LEU A 368 8.00 5.73 2.25
CA LEU A 368 8.03 7.19 2.39
C LEU A 368 8.65 7.62 3.72
N ARG A 369 8.30 6.95 4.83
CA ARG A 369 8.90 7.18 6.16
C ARG A 369 10.39 6.85 6.16
N LEU A 370 10.77 5.70 5.62
CA LEU A 370 12.16 5.30 5.47
C LEU A 370 12.97 6.30 4.63
N ALA A 371 12.38 6.91 3.61
CA ALA A 371 13.06 7.93 2.81
C ALA A 371 13.40 9.18 3.64
N PHE A 372 12.48 9.67 4.49
CA PHE A 372 12.77 10.77 5.41
C PHE A 372 13.84 10.40 6.45
N LEU A 373 13.76 9.21 7.03
CA LEU A 373 14.74 8.72 7.99
C LEU A 373 16.13 8.51 7.34
N GLN A 374 16.17 8.13 6.07
CA GLN A 374 17.40 7.98 5.29
C GLN A 374 18.02 9.34 4.95
N ASP A 375 17.21 10.32 4.52
CA ASP A 375 17.66 11.69 4.29
C ASP A 375 18.25 12.31 5.58
N ALA A 376 17.71 11.94 6.75
CA ALA A 376 18.22 12.35 8.06
C ALA A 376 19.44 11.54 8.58
N GLY A 377 19.93 10.56 7.79
CA GLY A 377 21.05 9.69 8.18
C GLY A 377 20.75 8.72 9.32
N LEU A 378 19.47 8.51 9.68
CA LEU A 378 19.03 7.65 10.79
C LEU A 378 18.86 6.19 10.37
N VAL A 379 18.61 5.96 9.09
CA VAL A 379 18.46 4.63 8.48
C VAL A 379 19.31 4.58 7.23
N GLU A 380 19.96 3.45 7.01
CA GLU A 380 20.67 3.17 5.77
C GLU A 380 20.03 1.99 5.03
N ARG A 381 20.18 2.00 3.72
CA ARG A 381 19.70 0.94 2.85
C ARG A 381 20.84 -0.03 2.57
N VAL A 382 20.70 -1.25 3.07
CA VAL A 382 21.70 -2.33 2.94
C VAL A 382 21.71 -2.87 1.50
N ASP A 383 20.52 -3.10 0.95
CA ASP A 383 20.33 -3.54 -0.43
C ASP A 383 19.01 -3.03 -1.02
N TRP A 384 18.63 -3.55 -2.19
CA TRP A 384 17.44 -3.09 -2.91
C TRP A 384 16.10 -3.37 -2.17
N GLN A 385 16.06 -4.19 -1.12
CA GLN A 385 14.85 -4.43 -0.32
C GLN A 385 15.01 -4.12 1.17
N ARG A 386 16.22 -4.20 1.72
CA ARG A 386 16.47 -4.19 3.16
C ARG A 386 17.09 -2.89 3.67
N PHE A 387 16.63 -2.47 4.85
CA PHE A 387 17.05 -1.27 5.57
C PHE A 387 17.59 -1.65 6.95
N ARG A 388 18.50 -0.84 7.51
CA ARG A 388 19.11 -1.00 8.83
C ARG A 388 19.24 0.35 9.53
N VAL A 389 19.16 0.37 10.86
CA VAL A 389 19.32 1.60 11.66
C VAL A 389 20.80 1.96 11.85
N THR A 390 21.15 3.24 11.72
CA THR A 390 22.51 3.75 11.95
C THR A 390 22.77 4.00 13.44
N ALA A 391 24.03 4.27 13.83
CA ALA A 391 24.34 4.68 15.21
C ALA A 391 23.58 5.97 15.59
N ALA A 392 23.55 6.96 14.70
CA ALA A 392 22.75 8.17 14.85
C ALA A 392 21.25 7.87 14.99
N GLY A 393 20.72 6.91 14.22
CA GLY A 393 19.34 6.45 14.34
C GLY A 393 19.01 5.83 15.69
N ARG A 394 19.93 5.04 16.26
CA ARG A 394 19.77 4.47 17.61
C ARG A 394 19.77 5.54 18.69
N SER A 395 20.64 6.54 18.58
CA SER A 395 20.67 7.68 19.51
C SER A 395 19.39 8.50 19.43
N PHE A 396 18.98 8.86 18.20
CA PHE A 396 17.74 9.58 17.92
C PHE A 396 16.49 8.84 18.42
N ALA A 397 16.43 7.51 18.34
CA ALA A 397 15.31 6.74 18.87
C ALA A 397 15.21 6.81 20.41
N LYS A 398 16.31 7.06 21.12
CA LYS A 398 16.34 7.24 22.58
C LYS A 398 15.87 8.62 23.02
N SER A 399 16.05 9.64 22.18
CA SER A 399 15.61 11.02 22.45
C SER A 399 14.12 11.24 22.16
N LEU A 400 13.41 10.25 21.60
CA LEU A 400 11.98 10.31 21.31
C LEU A 400 11.16 9.49 22.31
N THR A 401 9.97 9.99 22.69
CA THR A 401 8.95 9.16 23.33
C THR A 401 8.25 8.32 22.27
N LEU A 402 8.66 7.06 22.13
CA LEU A 402 8.11 6.14 21.15
C LEU A 402 6.83 5.47 21.65
N GLN A 403 5.90 5.21 20.72
CA GLN A 403 4.71 4.42 21.03
C GLN A 403 5.15 3.04 21.56
N LEU A 404 4.52 2.59 22.63
CA LEU A 404 4.67 1.22 23.11
C LEU A 404 3.89 0.27 22.20
N PRO A 405 4.34 -1.00 22.06
CA PRO A 405 3.51 -2.03 21.47
C PRO A 405 2.11 -2.01 22.07
N VAL A 406 1.11 -2.38 21.27
CA VAL A 406 -0.20 -2.75 21.81
C VAL A 406 0.05 -4.01 22.64
N GLU A 407 0.32 -3.85 23.93
CA GLU A 407 0.48 -4.97 24.84
C GLU A 407 -0.81 -5.80 24.78
N ALA A 408 -0.65 -7.08 24.49
CA ALA A 408 -1.70 -8.07 24.72
C ALA A 408 -1.85 -8.22 26.24
N GLU A 409 -2.50 -7.25 26.88
CA GLU A 409 -2.86 -7.37 28.28
C GLU A 409 -4.15 -8.21 28.44
N PRO A 410 -4.24 -9.02 29.50
CA PRO A 410 -5.32 -9.96 29.71
C PRO A 410 -6.61 -9.21 30.06
N GLU A 411 -7.73 -9.78 29.62
CA GLU A 411 -9.08 -9.35 29.98
C GLU A 411 -9.20 -9.01 31.47
N THR A 412 -9.26 -7.72 31.80
CA THR A 412 -9.87 -7.25 33.04
C THR A 412 -10.70 -6.01 32.77
N THR A 413 -11.96 -6.16 33.14
CA THR A 413 -13.07 -5.23 33.13
C THR A 413 -12.74 -3.91 33.84
N ASP A 414 -12.88 -2.79 33.14
CA ASP A 414 -13.74 -1.65 33.53
C ASP A 414 -13.56 -0.49 32.54
N SER A 415 -14.54 -0.32 31.64
CA SER A 415 -14.55 0.71 30.60
C SER A 415 -15.55 1.83 30.92
N SER A 416 -15.04 3.05 31.05
CA SER A 416 -15.82 4.27 30.76
C SER A 416 -14.95 5.25 29.97
N GLY A 417 -14.94 5.02 28.65
CA GLY A 417 -14.42 5.85 27.57
C GLY A 417 -15.17 5.48 26.28
N PRO A 418 -15.34 6.39 25.30
CA PRO A 418 -16.48 6.41 24.40
C PRO A 418 -16.38 5.33 23.31
N GLN A 419 -17.34 4.39 23.35
CA GLN A 419 -17.75 3.39 22.34
C GLN A 419 -16.73 3.10 21.22
N ASP A 420 -15.95 2.04 21.43
CA ASP A 420 -15.88 0.98 20.43
C ASP A 420 -17.26 0.82 19.78
N ALA A 421 -17.33 0.81 18.44
CA ALA A 421 -18.31 -0.08 17.85
C ALA A 421 -17.96 -1.45 18.45
N PRO A 422 -18.84 -2.06 19.26
CA PRO A 422 -18.50 -3.33 19.91
C PRO A 422 -18.10 -4.32 18.81
N PRO A 423 -17.45 -5.46 19.13
CA PRO A 423 -17.53 -6.61 18.22
C PRO A 423 -18.99 -6.69 17.78
N SER A 424 -19.28 -6.48 16.47
CA SER A 424 -20.62 -6.12 15.99
C SER A 424 -21.64 -6.86 16.84
N PRO A 425 -22.34 -6.16 17.77
CA PRO A 425 -23.02 -6.83 18.86
C PRO A 425 -23.91 -7.87 18.21
N MET A 426 -23.79 -9.12 18.68
CA MET A 426 -24.56 -10.23 18.14
C MET A 426 -25.98 -9.72 17.88
N PRO A 427 -26.51 -9.84 16.64
CA PRO A 427 -27.74 -9.16 16.23
C PRO A 427 -28.87 -9.41 17.24
N GLU A 428 -28.89 -10.58 17.89
CA GLU A 428 -29.80 -10.94 18.97
C GLU A 428 -29.75 -9.96 20.16
N THR A 429 -28.57 -9.48 20.54
CA THR A 429 -28.37 -8.50 21.63
C THR A 429 -28.92 -7.15 21.25
N VAL A 430 -28.65 -6.69 20.01
CA VAL A 430 -29.18 -5.40 19.52
C VAL A 430 -30.70 -5.45 19.43
N ILE A 431 -31.24 -6.56 18.91
CA ILE A 431 -32.68 -6.80 18.80
C ILE A 431 -33.34 -6.80 20.19
N ALA A 432 -32.72 -7.47 21.18
CA ALA A 432 -33.23 -7.48 22.55
C ALA A 432 -33.30 -6.06 23.14
N GLN A 433 -32.23 -5.27 22.99
CA GLN A 433 -32.15 -3.90 23.49
C GLN A 433 -33.18 -2.97 22.81
N LEU A 434 -33.38 -3.09 21.50
CA LEU A 434 -34.41 -2.33 20.78
C LEU A 434 -35.81 -2.59 21.37
N ARG A 435 -36.15 -3.86 21.59
CA ARG A 435 -37.46 -4.26 22.15
C ARG A 435 -37.64 -3.82 23.59
N GLU A 436 -36.59 -3.92 24.40
CA GLU A 436 -36.58 -3.52 25.81
C GLU A 436 -36.80 -2.02 25.96
N TYR A 437 -35.98 -1.20 25.30
CA TYR A 437 -35.99 0.25 25.50
C TYR A 437 -37.06 0.99 24.71
N GLY A 438 -37.55 0.41 23.60
CA GLY A 438 -38.58 1.02 22.76
C GLY A 438 -39.95 1.18 23.41
N ASN A 439 -40.27 0.38 24.44
CA ASN A 439 -41.58 0.38 25.10
C ASN A 439 -41.60 1.11 26.46
N VAL A 440 -40.54 1.82 26.82
CA VAL A 440 -40.41 2.46 28.15
C VAL A 440 -41.17 3.79 28.25
N GLY A 441 -41.43 4.45 27.12
CA GLY A 441 -42.25 5.68 27.05
C GLY A 441 -41.61 6.96 27.53
N THR A 442 -40.32 6.91 27.84
CA THR A 442 -39.45 8.06 28.03
C THR A 442 -38.41 8.03 26.92
N ASP A 443 -38.06 9.19 26.34
CA ASP A 443 -36.96 9.31 25.38
C ASP A 443 -35.67 8.88 26.09
N SER A 444 -35.36 7.59 26.01
CA SER A 444 -34.27 6.96 26.72
C SER A 444 -33.07 6.95 25.79
N ARG A 445 -31.96 7.51 26.29
CA ARG A 445 -30.67 7.50 25.62
C ARG A 445 -30.29 6.07 25.20
N GLU A 446 -30.67 5.09 26.00
CA GLU A 446 -30.49 3.66 25.79
C GLU A 446 -31.18 3.17 24.50
N PHE A 447 -32.38 3.68 24.18
CA PHE A 447 -33.06 3.37 22.92
C PHE A 447 -32.35 3.99 21.72
N GLU A 448 -31.91 5.26 21.83
CA GLU A 448 -31.14 5.94 20.79
C GLU A 448 -29.81 5.22 20.49
N GLU A 449 -29.11 4.78 21.53
CA GLU A 449 -27.87 4.00 21.40
C GLU A 449 -28.11 2.61 20.78
N ALA A 450 -29.22 1.95 21.13
CA ALA A 450 -29.61 0.67 20.51
C ALA A 450 -29.92 0.83 19.01
N VAL A 451 -30.60 1.91 18.63
CA VAL A 451 -30.84 2.28 17.22
C VAL A 451 -29.51 2.57 16.50
N SER A 452 -28.60 3.31 17.13
CA SER A 452 -27.26 3.54 16.58
C SER A 452 -26.51 2.23 16.29
N ARG A 453 -26.49 1.30 17.25
CA ARG A 453 -25.89 -0.03 17.07
C ARG A 453 -26.55 -0.82 15.95
N ALA A 454 -27.87 -0.74 15.81
CA ALA A 454 -28.60 -1.39 14.72
C ALA A 454 -28.15 -0.88 13.34
N PHE A 455 -28.07 0.44 13.14
CA PHE A 455 -27.59 0.98 11.87
C PHE A 455 -26.10 0.72 11.63
N SER A 456 -25.27 0.69 12.67
CA SER A 456 -23.88 0.23 12.55
C SER A 456 -23.78 -1.23 12.08
N PHE A 457 -24.65 -2.11 12.60
CA PHE A 457 -24.72 -3.51 12.16
C PHE A 457 -25.08 -3.67 10.68
N LEU A 458 -25.87 -2.73 10.12
CA LEU A 458 -26.20 -2.69 8.69
C LEU A 458 -25.06 -2.15 7.80
N GLY A 459 -23.90 -1.85 8.39
CA GLY A 459 -22.71 -1.37 7.68
C GLY A 459 -22.58 0.15 7.55
N PHE A 460 -23.46 0.94 8.20
CA PHE A 460 -23.29 2.39 8.26
C PHE A 460 -22.25 2.79 9.30
N LYS A 461 -21.55 3.91 9.09
CA LYS A 461 -20.94 4.63 10.21
C LYS A 461 -22.05 5.41 10.93
N ALA A 462 -22.57 4.86 12.02
CA ALA A 462 -23.58 5.53 12.84
C ALA A 462 -22.94 6.27 14.02
N GLU A 463 -23.37 7.51 14.24
CA GLU A 463 -22.94 8.37 15.34
C GLU A 463 -24.18 8.78 16.14
N HIS A 464 -24.22 8.44 17.43
CA HIS A 464 -25.24 8.92 18.36
C HIS A 464 -24.94 10.38 18.71
N LEU A 465 -25.86 11.29 18.39
CA LEU A 465 -25.68 12.72 18.59
C LEU A 465 -26.42 13.22 19.84
N GLY A 466 -27.65 12.75 20.05
CA GLY A 466 -28.51 13.01 21.21
C GLY A 466 -28.77 14.48 21.59
N GLY A 467 -29.84 14.72 22.36
CA GLY A 467 -30.08 15.98 23.06
C GLY A 467 -30.98 16.99 22.34
N ALA A 468 -31.48 17.97 23.11
CA ALA A 468 -32.50 18.91 22.67
C ALA A 468 -32.11 19.70 21.39
N GLY A 469 -32.90 19.55 20.33
CA GLY A 469 -32.69 20.25 19.05
C GLY A 469 -31.64 19.61 18.13
N ARG A 470 -31.35 18.32 18.32
CA ARG A 470 -30.52 17.49 17.43
C ARG A 470 -31.30 16.25 17.01
N THR A 471 -30.84 15.60 15.94
CA THR A 471 -31.30 14.24 15.60
C THR A 471 -30.61 13.25 16.53
N ASP A 472 -31.24 12.12 16.78
CA ASP A 472 -30.71 11.15 17.75
C ASP A 472 -29.49 10.42 17.18
N VAL A 473 -29.56 9.98 15.91
CA VAL A 473 -28.46 9.26 15.25
C VAL A 473 -28.22 9.81 13.84
N LEU A 474 -26.95 9.96 13.47
CA LEU A 474 -26.49 10.27 12.12
C LEU A 474 -25.79 9.05 11.52
N CYS A 475 -26.32 8.52 10.43
CA CYS A 475 -25.75 7.37 9.72
C CYS A 475 -25.11 7.82 8.41
N ILE A 476 -23.87 7.39 8.16
CA ILE A 476 -23.12 7.71 6.94
C ILE A 476 -22.75 6.41 6.23
N ALA A 477 -23.21 6.24 4.99
CA ALA A 477 -22.73 5.17 4.13
C ALA A 477 -21.32 5.51 3.61
N GLN A 478 -20.30 4.81 4.08
CA GLN A 478 -18.90 5.09 3.74
C GLN A 478 -18.50 4.57 2.34
N LEU A 479 -19.19 5.08 1.33
CA LEU A 479 -18.93 4.76 -0.08
C LEU A 479 -18.08 5.85 -0.75
N ALA A 480 -17.71 5.59 -2.02
CA ALA A 480 -17.10 6.58 -2.90
C ALA A 480 -17.96 7.84 -2.99
N ALA A 481 -17.33 8.99 -3.26
CA ALA A 481 -17.99 10.29 -3.12
C ALA A 481 -19.31 10.45 -3.90
N LYS A 482 -19.47 9.75 -5.04
CA LYS A 482 -20.70 9.78 -5.85
C LYS A 482 -21.83 8.93 -5.28
N ASP A 483 -21.50 7.89 -4.51
CA ASP A 483 -22.46 6.92 -3.99
C ASP A 483 -22.75 7.11 -2.51
N ARG A 484 -21.91 7.90 -1.82
CA ARG A 484 -22.06 8.27 -0.42
C ARG A 484 -23.38 9.01 -0.20
N TYR A 485 -24.11 8.59 0.83
CA TYR A 485 -25.33 9.22 1.29
C TYR A 485 -25.39 9.19 2.82
N ARG A 486 -26.26 10.02 3.39
CA ARG A 486 -26.45 10.20 4.84
C ARG A 486 -27.92 10.01 5.21
N ILE A 487 -28.15 9.43 6.37
CA ILE A 487 -29.48 9.24 6.95
C ILE A 487 -29.47 9.88 8.32
N ILE A 488 -30.50 10.67 8.63
CA ILE A 488 -30.79 11.04 10.02
C ILE A 488 -31.85 10.09 10.56
N VAL A 489 -31.63 9.61 11.78
CA VAL A 489 -32.57 8.72 12.47
C VAL A 489 -33.02 9.37 13.77
N ASP A 490 -34.33 9.36 13.98
CA ASP A 490 -35.01 9.85 15.16
C ASP A 490 -35.68 8.65 15.85
N ALA A 491 -35.32 8.38 17.09
CA ALA A 491 -35.85 7.28 17.88
C ALA A 491 -37.00 7.81 18.75
N LYS A 492 -38.11 7.08 18.76
CA LYS A 492 -39.32 7.41 19.53
C LYS A 492 -39.78 6.20 20.32
N SER A 493 -39.57 6.25 21.63
CA SER A 493 -40.09 5.22 22.54
C SER A 493 -41.55 5.52 22.92
N SER A 494 -42.31 4.51 23.32
CA SER A 494 -43.68 4.70 23.79
C SER A 494 -44.09 3.71 24.87
N GLY A 495 -44.57 4.23 26.02
CA GLY A 495 -44.99 3.44 27.17
C GLY A 495 -46.30 2.69 26.93
N ASN A 496 -47.06 3.15 25.94
CA ASN A 496 -48.30 2.53 25.49
C ASN A 496 -48.07 1.67 24.22
N GLY A 497 -46.82 1.46 23.81
CA GLY A 497 -46.44 0.66 22.64
C GLY A 497 -46.73 1.29 21.28
N GLN A 498 -47.22 2.53 21.23
CA GLN A 498 -47.53 3.24 19.98
C GLN A 498 -47.08 4.71 20.02
N VAL A 499 -46.37 5.14 18.98
CA VAL A 499 -45.90 6.51 18.79
C VAL A 499 -47.06 7.37 18.29
N ALA A 500 -47.38 8.42 19.05
CA ALA A 500 -48.50 9.32 18.77
C ALA A 500 -48.15 10.40 17.73
N GLU A 501 -49.15 10.90 17.01
CA GLU A 501 -48.96 11.92 15.97
C GLU A 501 -48.23 13.18 16.47
N ALA A 502 -48.60 13.68 17.65
CA ALA A 502 -48.02 14.90 18.22
C ALA A 502 -46.54 14.75 18.67
N SER A 503 -46.02 13.52 18.73
CA SER A 503 -44.64 13.25 19.16
C SER A 503 -43.61 13.42 18.04
N VAL A 504 -44.04 13.34 16.77
CA VAL A 504 -43.15 13.50 15.61
C VAL A 504 -43.27 14.91 15.05
N LYS A 505 -42.19 15.69 15.17
CA LYS A 505 -42.14 17.08 14.69
C LYS A 505 -41.48 17.13 13.30
N PHE A 506 -42.26 16.94 12.25
CA PHE A 506 -41.77 16.90 10.86
C PHE A 506 -40.96 18.14 10.44
N ASP A 507 -41.36 19.34 10.88
CA ASP A 507 -40.60 20.56 10.60
C ASP A 507 -39.17 20.51 11.17
N ALA A 508 -39.00 19.98 12.38
CA ALA A 508 -37.69 19.81 13.02
C ALA A 508 -36.84 18.77 12.28
N LEU A 509 -37.45 17.66 11.84
CA LEU A 509 -36.77 16.64 11.04
C LEU A 509 -36.26 17.21 9.71
N ARG A 510 -37.04 18.07 9.06
CA ARG A 510 -36.63 18.76 7.83
C ARG A 510 -35.44 19.69 8.05
N ASP A 511 -35.43 20.42 9.17
CA ASP A 511 -34.31 21.28 9.55
C ASP A 511 -33.06 20.45 9.87
N HIS A 512 -33.20 19.33 10.57
CA HIS A 512 -32.11 18.40 10.84
C HIS A 512 -31.54 17.79 9.54
N LYS A 513 -32.41 17.38 8.60
CA LYS A 513 -32.02 16.87 7.28
C LYS A 513 -31.15 17.87 6.54
N ARG A 514 -31.55 19.14 6.52
CA ARG A 514 -30.78 20.25 5.91
C ARG A 514 -29.44 20.49 6.62
N LYS A 515 -29.46 20.59 7.96
CA LYS A 515 -28.28 20.85 8.78
C LYS A 515 -27.21 19.78 8.61
N HIS A 516 -27.60 18.51 8.56
CA HIS A 516 -26.69 17.37 8.43
C HIS A 516 -26.44 16.95 6.98
N LYS A 517 -27.04 17.66 6.00
CA LYS A 517 -26.98 17.32 4.56
C LYS A 517 -27.30 15.83 4.34
N ALA A 518 -28.42 15.41 4.93
CA ALA A 518 -28.93 14.05 4.85
C ALA A 518 -29.86 13.87 3.66
N ASP A 519 -29.77 12.70 3.05
CA ASP A 519 -30.54 12.32 1.88
C ASP A 519 -31.90 11.73 2.31
N HIS A 520 -31.90 10.96 3.41
CA HIS A 520 -33.10 10.30 3.95
C HIS A 520 -33.31 10.61 5.44
N VAL A 521 -34.56 10.46 5.87
CA VAL A 521 -35.00 10.61 7.27
C VAL A 521 -35.74 9.37 7.67
N VAL A 522 -35.35 8.77 8.80
CA VAL A 522 -35.99 7.57 9.35
C VAL A 522 -36.44 7.86 10.77
N VAL A 523 -37.66 7.46 11.11
CA VAL A 523 -38.16 7.46 12.50
C VAL A 523 -38.32 6.01 12.93
N VAL A 524 -37.70 5.64 14.05
CA VAL A 524 -37.76 4.28 14.61
C VAL A 524 -38.61 4.28 15.89
N GLY A 525 -39.57 3.37 15.99
CA GLY A 525 -40.43 3.25 17.17
C GLY A 525 -41.16 1.90 17.24
N PRO A 526 -41.79 1.57 18.38
CA PRO A 526 -42.43 0.27 18.60
C PRO A 526 -43.56 -0.01 17.59
N GLU A 527 -44.48 0.93 17.45
CA GLU A 527 -45.55 0.91 16.46
C GLU A 527 -46.00 2.36 16.18
N PHE A 528 -46.64 2.61 15.04
CA PHE A 528 -47.06 3.96 14.64
C PHE A 528 -48.58 4.07 14.50
N ALA A 529 -49.14 5.21 14.90
CA ALA A 529 -50.55 5.50 14.66
C ALA A 529 -50.86 5.47 13.14
N PRO A 530 -51.98 4.87 12.68
CA PRO A 530 -52.24 4.69 11.24
C PRO A 530 -52.20 5.97 10.40
N ARG A 531 -52.65 7.10 10.95
CA ARG A 531 -52.64 8.41 10.27
C ARG A 531 -51.23 8.97 10.07
N LEU A 532 -50.29 8.61 10.95
CA LEU A 532 -48.90 9.06 10.89
C LEU A 532 -48.19 8.55 9.64
N LYS A 533 -48.60 7.38 9.11
CA LYS A 533 -48.05 6.81 7.87
C LYS A 533 -48.23 7.74 6.67
N ASN A 534 -49.42 8.30 6.50
CA ASN A 534 -49.70 9.22 5.38
C ASN A 534 -48.91 10.53 5.51
N TRP A 535 -48.84 11.09 6.72
CA TRP A 535 -48.08 12.32 6.97
C TRP A 535 -46.58 12.12 6.81
N ALA A 536 -46.06 10.95 7.20
CA ALA A 536 -44.65 10.62 7.01
C ALA A 536 -44.30 10.53 5.52
N ALA A 537 -45.14 9.88 4.71
CA ALA A 537 -45.00 9.84 3.25
C ALA A 537 -44.99 11.26 2.64
N GLU A 538 -45.97 12.10 3.01
CA GLU A 538 -46.05 13.50 2.55
C GLU A 538 -44.82 14.35 2.90
N ASN A 539 -44.11 14.01 3.99
CA ASN A 539 -42.93 14.72 4.47
C ASN A 539 -41.61 14.03 4.12
N GLU A 540 -41.63 13.00 3.26
CA GLU A 540 -40.46 12.20 2.87
C GLU A 540 -39.73 11.55 4.08
N VAL A 541 -40.50 11.05 5.05
CA VAL A 541 -40.00 10.38 6.25
C VAL A 541 -40.38 8.91 6.22
N ILE A 542 -39.41 8.04 6.47
CA ILE A 542 -39.61 6.59 6.57
C ILE A 542 -39.92 6.24 8.02
N LEU A 543 -41.05 5.56 8.24
CA LEU A 543 -41.39 4.99 9.54
C LEU A 543 -40.93 3.54 9.59
N LEU A 544 -40.07 3.21 10.54
CA LEU A 544 -39.52 1.87 10.70
C LEU A 544 -39.89 1.31 12.08
N ARG A 545 -40.68 0.24 12.10
CA ARG A 545 -41.08 -0.39 13.36
C ARG A 545 -39.92 -1.17 13.95
N ILE A 546 -39.85 -1.27 15.27
CA ILE A 546 -38.83 -2.07 15.96
C ILE A 546 -38.84 -3.51 15.45
N GLU A 547 -40.01 -4.11 15.27
CA GLU A 547 -40.10 -5.49 14.75
C GLU A 547 -39.62 -5.61 13.30
N ASP A 548 -39.90 -4.62 12.45
CA ASP A 548 -39.40 -4.60 11.07
C ASP A 548 -37.87 -4.45 11.04
N LEU A 549 -37.31 -3.57 11.87
CA LEU A 549 -35.86 -3.41 12.03
C LEU A 549 -35.23 -4.69 12.59
N ALA A 550 -35.85 -5.35 13.55
CA ALA A 550 -35.37 -6.60 14.12
C ALA A 550 -35.34 -7.73 13.07
N THR A 551 -36.41 -7.89 12.30
CA THR A 551 -36.45 -8.83 11.16
C THR A 551 -35.37 -8.49 10.14
N LEU A 552 -35.16 -7.21 9.84
CA LEU A 552 -34.12 -6.77 8.93
C LEU A 552 -32.71 -7.08 9.44
N LEU A 553 -32.41 -6.87 10.73
CA LEU A 553 -31.12 -7.23 11.35
C LEU A 553 -30.87 -8.75 11.28
N ASP A 554 -31.90 -9.55 11.55
CA ASP A 554 -31.83 -11.01 11.48
C ASP A 554 -31.60 -11.52 10.04
N HIS A 555 -32.21 -10.90 9.02
CA HIS A 555 -31.91 -11.24 7.63
C HIS A 555 -30.50 -10.78 7.22
N HIS A 556 -30.08 -9.59 7.64
CA HIS A 556 -28.78 -9.02 7.31
C HIS A 556 -27.62 -9.81 7.92
N SER A 557 -27.80 -10.41 9.11
CA SER A 557 -26.78 -11.25 9.77
C SER A 557 -26.43 -12.51 8.97
N ARG A 558 -27.39 -13.02 8.20
CA ARG A 558 -27.24 -14.24 7.37
C ARG A 558 -26.88 -13.90 5.94
N ASN A 559 -27.50 -12.87 5.38
CA ASN A 559 -27.30 -12.44 4.00
C ASN A 559 -27.20 -10.91 3.94
N PRO A 560 -26.00 -10.33 4.18
CA PRO A 560 -25.84 -8.89 4.26
C PRO A 560 -26.14 -8.23 2.92
N MET A 561 -26.95 -7.18 2.96
CA MET A 561 -27.33 -6.39 1.79
C MET A 561 -26.33 -5.25 1.57
N PRO A 562 -25.88 -5.00 0.33
CA PRO A 562 -25.01 -3.86 0.04
C PRO A 562 -25.67 -2.52 0.38
N LEU A 563 -24.88 -1.57 0.90
CA LEU A 563 -25.36 -0.21 1.21
C LEU A 563 -25.99 0.50 -0.01
N THR A 564 -25.57 0.17 -1.22
CA THR A 564 -26.18 0.72 -2.45
C THR A 564 -27.60 0.21 -2.66
N GLU A 565 -27.91 -1.04 -2.31
CA GLU A 565 -29.27 -1.56 -2.38
C GLU A 565 -30.14 -1.01 -1.26
N LEU A 566 -29.57 -0.83 -0.06
CA LEU A 566 -30.25 -0.14 1.04
C LEU A 566 -30.62 1.30 0.66
N ARG A 567 -29.73 2.04 -0.01
CA ARG A 567 -30.01 3.38 -0.57
C ARG A 567 -31.22 3.38 -1.51
N ASP A 568 -31.28 2.41 -2.41
CA ASP A 568 -32.36 2.30 -3.38
C ASP A 568 -33.70 2.02 -2.66
N ALA A 569 -33.68 1.19 -1.61
CA ALA A 569 -34.84 0.96 -0.75
C ALA A 569 -35.25 2.25 -0.02
N PHE A 570 -34.32 2.98 0.61
CA PHE A 570 -34.61 4.27 1.27
C PHE A 570 -35.16 5.35 0.32
N SER A 571 -35.02 5.18 -0.99
CA SER A 571 -35.59 6.09 -1.99
C SER A 571 -37.07 5.81 -2.29
N ARG A 572 -37.60 4.65 -1.84
CA ARG A 572 -38.98 4.19 -2.06
C ARG A 572 -39.79 4.25 -0.76
N ILE A 573 -40.09 5.47 -0.29
CA ILE A 573 -40.64 5.73 1.05
C ILE A 573 -41.93 4.93 1.32
N ASP A 574 -42.87 4.92 0.37
CA ASP A 574 -44.17 4.27 0.53
C ASP A 574 -44.12 2.74 0.54
N THR A 575 -43.12 2.16 -0.12
CA THR A 575 -42.97 0.71 -0.29
C THR A 575 -41.68 0.19 0.36
N PHE A 576 -41.12 0.95 1.30
CA PHE A 576 -39.79 0.68 1.88
C PHE A 576 -39.70 -0.73 2.47
N SER A 577 -40.66 -1.11 3.30
CA SER A 577 -40.68 -2.43 3.95
C SER A 577 -40.87 -3.59 2.95
N ASP A 578 -41.71 -3.39 1.93
CA ASP A 578 -41.95 -4.41 0.90
C ASP A 578 -40.72 -4.59 0.00
N ASP A 579 -40.06 -3.50 -0.40
CA ASP A 579 -38.84 -3.51 -1.23
C ASP A 579 -37.69 -4.21 -0.49
N LEU A 580 -37.52 -3.93 0.81
CA LEU A 580 -36.53 -4.62 1.63
C LEU A 580 -36.82 -6.12 1.72
N THR A 581 -38.08 -6.49 1.95
CA THR A 581 -38.49 -7.89 2.06
C THR A 581 -38.19 -8.64 0.76
N GLU A 582 -38.54 -8.09 -0.39
CA GLU A 582 -38.27 -8.69 -1.70
C GLU A 582 -36.76 -8.89 -1.95
N ARG A 583 -35.94 -7.89 -1.62
CA ARG A 583 -34.48 -7.96 -1.79
C ARG A 583 -33.84 -9.00 -0.89
N TYR A 584 -34.23 -9.08 0.38
CA TYR A 584 -33.73 -10.12 1.29
C TYR A 584 -34.18 -11.52 0.88
N GLN A 585 -35.41 -11.68 0.39
CA GLN A 585 -35.85 -12.96 -0.19
C GLN A 585 -34.97 -13.38 -1.38
N GLY A 586 -34.58 -12.42 -2.24
CA GLY A 586 -33.62 -12.66 -3.32
C GLY A 586 -32.22 -13.06 -2.84
N LEU A 587 -31.74 -12.46 -1.75
CA LEU A 587 -30.48 -12.83 -1.08
C LEU A 587 -30.53 -14.24 -0.49
N GLU A 588 -31.59 -14.57 0.27
CA GLU A 588 -31.80 -15.90 0.86
C GLU A 588 -31.91 -16.99 -0.21
N ARG A 589 -32.64 -16.69 -1.29
CA ARG A 589 -32.79 -17.60 -2.42
C ARG A 589 -31.43 -17.94 -3.05
N ARG A 590 -30.55 -16.95 -3.24
CA ARG A 590 -29.20 -17.18 -3.79
C ARG A 590 -28.39 -18.10 -2.89
N SER A 591 -28.41 -17.88 -1.57
CA SER A 591 -27.72 -18.74 -0.60
C SER A 591 -28.28 -20.16 -0.55
N LEU A 592 -29.61 -20.32 -0.64
CA LEU A 592 -30.25 -21.63 -0.74
C LEU A 592 -29.80 -22.38 -2.01
N LEU A 593 -29.84 -21.72 -3.17
CA LEU A 593 -29.43 -22.32 -4.44
C LEU A 593 -27.96 -22.72 -4.42
N MET A 594 -27.08 -21.87 -3.90
CA MET A 594 -25.65 -22.18 -3.75
C MET A 594 -25.43 -23.44 -2.91
N ARG A 595 -26.11 -23.55 -1.77
CA ARG A 595 -26.08 -24.75 -0.93
C ARG A 595 -26.56 -25.99 -1.70
N ARG A 596 -27.69 -25.92 -2.41
CA ARG A 596 -28.21 -27.07 -3.16
C ARG A 596 -27.28 -27.50 -4.29
N ILE A 597 -26.64 -26.55 -4.98
CA ILE A 597 -25.64 -26.86 -6.02
C ILE A 597 -24.45 -27.64 -5.41
N ILE A 598 -23.95 -27.20 -4.24
CA ILE A 598 -22.88 -27.90 -3.52
C ILE A 598 -23.34 -29.28 -3.05
N ASP A 599 -24.55 -29.40 -2.50
CA ASP A 599 -25.12 -30.68 -2.07
C ASP A 599 -25.19 -31.68 -3.23
N LEU A 600 -25.66 -31.24 -4.41
CA LEU A 600 -25.74 -32.08 -5.61
C LEU A 600 -24.35 -32.50 -6.11
N ALA A 601 -23.39 -31.57 -6.16
CA ALA A 601 -22.03 -31.88 -6.56
C ALA A 601 -21.33 -32.81 -5.56
N PHE A 602 -21.63 -32.67 -4.26
CA PHE A 602 -21.12 -33.57 -3.22
C PHE A 602 -21.73 -34.96 -3.32
N GLN A 603 -23.04 -35.07 -3.54
CA GLN A 603 -23.72 -36.35 -3.77
C GLN A 603 -23.10 -37.10 -4.95
N GLU A 604 -22.93 -36.41 -6.08
CA GLU A 604 -22.29 -37.00 -7.27
C GLU A 604 -20.83 -37.42 -7.01
N ALA A 605 -20.09 -36.67 -6.18
CA ALA A 605 -18.69 -36.98 -5.87
C ALA A 605 -18.50 -38.18 -4.91
N VAL A 606 -19.53 -38.53 -4.11
CA VAL A 606 -19.48 -39.62 -3.14
C VAL A 606 -20.35 -40.83 -3.50
N ASP A 607 -21.02 -40.79 -4.66
CA ASP A 607 -21.83 -41.90 -5.15
C ASP A 607 -20.96 -43.13 -5.44
N GLU A 608 -21.53 -44.33 -5.26
CA GLU A 608 -20.84 -45.60 -5.53
C GLU A 608 -20.67 -45.84 -7.05
N ASP A 609 -21.53 -45.24 -7.88
CA ASP A 609 -21.48 -45.30 -9.35
C ASP A 609 -21.67 -43.88 -9.95
N PRO A 610 -20.67 -43.00 -9.84
CA PRO A 610 -20.78 -41.60 -10.25
C PRO A 610 -20.85 -41.47 -11.77
N VAL A 611 -21.75 -40.61 -12.25
CA VAL A 611 -21.89 -40.27 -13.66
C VAL A 611 -20.68 -39.44 -14.09
N ASP A 612 -20.10 -39.80 -15.25
CA ASP A 612 -19.06 -39.00 -15.92
C ASP A 612 -17.85 -38.66 -15.02
N ASP A 613 -17.44 -39.53 -14.08
CA ASP A 613 -16.32 -39.27 -13.14
C ASP A 613 -16.62 -38.16 -12.11
N GLY A 614 -17.85 -38.12 -11.60
CA GLY A 614 -18.29 -37.18 -10.56
C GLY A 614 -18.71 -35.81 -11.10
N TYR A 615 -18.96 -35.71 -12.40
CA TYR A 615 -19.34 -34.47 -13.08
C TYR A 615 -20.85 -34.35 -13.24
N ILE A 616 -21.39 -33.18 -12.90
CA ILE A 616 -22.80 -32.83 -13.09
C ILE A 616 -22.95 -31.69 -14.12
N SER A 617 -23.88 -31.84 -15.07
CA SER A 617 -24.21 -30.78 -16.03
C SER A 617 -25.15 -29.73 -15.43
N VAL A 618 -25.12 -28.52 -15.98
CA VAL A 618 -26.07 -27.45 -15.60
C VAL A 618 -27.52 -27.89 -15.82
N GLU A 619 -27.79 -28.62 -16.90
CA GLU A 619 -29.12 -29.15 -17.19
C GLU A 619 -29.61 -30.12 -16.11
N ASN A 620 -28.72 -30.98 -15.59
CA ASN A 620 -29.03 -31.92 -14.51
C ASN A 620 -29.21 -31.19 -13.17
N ILE A 621 -28.35 -30.20 -12.87
CA ILE A 621 -28.52 -29.32 -11.69
C ILE A 621 -29.90 -28.67 -11.74
N ILE A 622 -30.24 -27.98 -12.84
CA ILE A 622 -31.54 -27.32 -12.98
C ILE A 622 -32.66 -28.35 -12.86
N TYR A 623 -32.53 -29.53 -13.47
CA TYR A 623 -33.53 -30.59 -13.39
C TYR A 623 -33.77 -31.07 -11.96
N ALA A 624 -32.71 -31.29 -11.17
CA ALA A 624 -32.82 -31.66 -9.76
C ALA A 624 -33.50 -30.56 -8.94
N LEU A 625 -33.09 -29.30 -9.15
CA LEU A 625 -33.65 -28.15 -8.44
C LEU A 625 -35.13 -27.87 -8.78
N ARG A 626 -35.64 -28.31 -9.95
CA ARG A 626 -37.04 -28.09 -10.36
C ARG A 626 -38.07 -28.64 -9.39
N LYS A 627 -37.73 -29.67 -8.62
CA LYS A 627 -38.65 -30.32 -7.66
C LYS A 627 -38.54 -29.77 -6.24
N GLU A 628 -37.51 -28.98 -5.98
CA GLU A 628 -37.13 -28.58 -4.62
C GLU A 628 -37.23 -27.07 -4.40
N VAL A 629 -37.11 -26.28 -5.47
CA VAL A 629 -37.10 -24.82 -5.39
C VAL A 629 -38.20 -24.22 -6.26
N THR A 630 -39.03 -23.37 -5.64
CA THR A 630 -40.07 -22.58 -6.32
C THR A 630 -39.87 -21.10 -6.00
N PRO A 631 -39.85 -20.19 -7.00
CA PRO A 631 -39.89 -20.45 -8.44
C PRO A 631 -38.66 -21.23 -8.94
N ARG A 632 -38.79 -21.86 -10.11
CA ARG A 632 -37.69 -22.64 -10.71
C ARG A 632 -36.52 -21.71 -11.02
N PRO A 633 -35.28 -22.10 -10.69
CA PRO A 633 -34.14 -21.28 -11.01
C PRO A 633 -33.95 -21.17 -12.52
N SER A 634 -33.57 -19.98 -12.97
CA SER A 634 -33.22 -19.77 -14.38
C SER A 634 -31.84 -20.35 -14.66
N ARG A 635 -31.53 -20.65 -15.93
CA ARG A 635 -30.19 -21.09 -16.29
C ARG A 635 -29.12 -20.06 -15.93
N GLN A 636 -29.42 -18.78 -16.18
CA GLN A 636 -28.54 -17.68 -15.84
C GLN A 636 -28.24 -17.63 -14.33
N GLU A 637 -29.28 -17.77 -13.49
CA GLU A 637 -29.13 -17.78 -12.02
C GLU A 637 -28.19 -18.92 -11.56
N VAL A 638 -28.29 -20.11 -12.17
CA VAL A 638 -27.40 -21.24 -11.87
C VAL A 638 -25.98 -21.01 -12.38
N ASP A 639 -25.83 -20.49 -13.60
CA ASP A 639 -24.51 -20.22 -14.20
C ASP A 639 -23.73 -19.17 -13.41
N GLU A 640 -24.38 -18.11 -12.91
CA GLU A 640 -23.76 -17.08 -12.07
C GLU A 640 -23.24 -17.66 -10.74
N LEU A 641 -24.02 -18.53 -10.09
CA LEU A 641 -23.62 -19.19 -8.84
C LEU A 641 -22.46 -20.18 -9.07
N ILE A 642 -22.52 -20.94 -10.16
CA ILE A 642 -21.44 -21.85 -10.54
C ILE A 642 -20.15 -21.07 -10.82
N ALA A 643 -20.22 -19.94 -11.52
CA ALA A 643 -19.05 -19.10 -11.78
C ALA A 643 -18.40 -18.60 -10.48
N PHE A 644 -19.20 -18.21 -9.48
CA PHE A 644 -18.70 -17.85 -8.16
C PHE A 644 -18.03 -19.03 -7.45
N LEU A 645 -18.71 -20.19 -7.41
CA LEU A 645 -18.21 -21.41 -6.78
C LEU A 645 -16.95 -21.97 -7.46
N SER A 646 -16.80 -21.76 -8.77
CA SER A 646 -15.62 -22.13 -9.55
C SER A 646 -14.50 -21.09 -9.54
N SER A 647 -14.70 -19.94 -8.90
CA SER A 647 -13.63 -18.93 -8.79
C SER A 647 -12.41 -19.51 -8.08
N PRO A 648 -11.16 -19.12 -8.44
CA PRO A 648 -9.96 -19.66 -7.80
C PRO A 648 -9.87 -19.38 -6.28
N VAL A 649 -10.61 -18.37 -5.81
CA VAL A 649 -10.65 -17.95 -4.41
C VAL A 649 -11.62 -18.80 -3.60
N VAL A 650 -12.78 -19.16 -4.17
CA VAL A 650 -13.75 -20.05 -3.52
C VAL A 650 -13.34 -21.50 -3.70
N ALA A 651 -12.94 -21.86 -4.93
CA ALA A 651 -12.43 -23.15 -5.35
C ALA A 651 -13.26 -24.31 -4.77
N ALA A 652 -14.57 -24.25 -5.05
CA ALA A 652 -15.55 -25.28 -4.67
C ALA A 652 -15.80 -26.26 -5.83
N LEU A 653 -15.89 -25.73 -7.05
CA LEU A 653 -16.22 -26.51 -8.25
C LEU A 653 -15.15 -26.36 -9.34
N GLU A 654 -14.78 -27.45 -10.01
CA GLU A 654 -14.03 -27.41 -11.27
C GLU A 654 -15.01 -27.43 -12.43
N SER A 655 -14.82 -26.54 -13.41
CA SER A 655 -15.68 -26.40 -14.57
C SER A 655 -14.98 -26.84 -15.85
N THR A 656 -15.50 -27.88 -16.51
CA THR A 656 -14.96 -28.43 -17.75
C THR A 656 -16.06 -28.65 -18.78
N LYS A 657 -16.02 -27.92 -19.91
CA LYS A 657 -16.97 -28.04 -21.04
C LYS A 657 -18.46 -28.00 -20.62
N GLY A 658 -18.82 -27.14 -19.65
CA GLY A 658 -20.20 -27.00 -19.17
C GLY A 658 -20.67 -28.09 -18.19
N ARG A 659 -19.73 -28.90 -17.68
CA ARG A 659 -19.95 -29.81 -16.55
C ARG A 659 -19.10 -29.38 -15.37
N HIS A 660 -19.57 -29.69 -14.17
CA HIS A 660 -19.00 -29.21 -12.92
C HIS A 660 -18.79 -30.38 -11.97
N LYS A 661 -17.66 -30.40 -11.25
CA LYS A 661 -17.42 -31.39 -10.20
C LYS A 661 -16.87 -30.73 -8.94
N LEU A 662 -17.12 -31.35 -7.79
CA LEU A 662 -16.58 -30.89 -6.52
C LEU A 662 -15.06 -31.11 -6.47
N ILE A 663 -14.31 -30.12 -5.99
CA ILE A 663 -12.83 -30.21 -5.90
C ILE A 663 -12.32 -30.40 -4.47
N ASP A 664 -13.15 -30.08 -3.48
CA ASP A 664 -12.78 -30.09 -2.06
C ASP A 664 -14.03 -30.32 -1.20
N SER A 665 -13.84 -30.73 0.05
CA SER A 665 -14.96 -30.96 0.97
C SER A 665 -15.74 -29.66 1.24
N PRO A 666 -17.08 -29.72 1.44
CA PRO A 666 -17.86 -28.56 1.84
C PRO A 666 -17.34 -27.87 3.11
N ARG A 667 -16.70 -28.64 4.00
CA ARG A 667 -16.08 -28.12 5.22
C ARG A 667 -14.89 -27.20 4.92
N ASN A 668 -13.97 -27.61 4.04
CA ASN A 668 -12.83 -26.77 3.66
C ASN A 668 -13.25 -25.52 2.89
N MET A 669 -14.28 -25.63 2.05
CA MET A 669 -14.89 -24.50 1.37
C MET A 669 -15.43 -23.46 2.38
N ALA A 670 -16.18 -23.92 3.38
CA ALA A 670 -16.72 -23.04 4.43
C ALA A 670 -15.61 -22.34 5.22
N LEU A 671 -14.55 -23.08 5.59
CA LEU A 671 -13.39 -22.49 6.27
C LEU A 671 -12.70 -21.43 5.40
N ARG A 672 -12.53 -21.70 4.10
CA ARG A 672 -11.92 -20.75 3.16
C ARG A 672 -12.73 -19.45 3.08
N LEU A 673 -14.05 -19.56 2.92
CA LEU A 673 -14.96 -18.41 2.88
C LEU A 673 -14.96 -17.63 4.21
N ALA A 674 -14.92 -18.33 5.35
CA ALA A 674 -14.83 -17.69 6.66
C ALA A 674 -13.51 -16.92 6.85
N CYS A 675 -12.38 -17.53 6.48
CA CYS A 675 -11.07 -16.87 6.52
C CYS A 675 -11.00 -15.66 5.59
N LEU A 676 -11.59 -15.76 4.40
CA LEU A 676 -11.69 -14.62 3.47
C LEU A 676 -12.52 -13.49 4.08
N GLY A 677 -13.66 -13.80 4.69
CA GLY A 677 -14.47 -12.84 5.44
C GLY A 677 -13.68 -12.14 6.54
N GLY A 678 -12.95 -12.90 7.36
CA GLY A 678 -12.08 -12.35 8.41
C GLY A 678 -10.93 -11.49 7.89
N THR A 679 -10.45 -11.74 6.67
CA THR A 679 -9.40 -10.92 6.04
C THR A 679 -9.93 -9.57 5.54
N ILE A 680 -11.21 -9.52 5.14
CA ILE A 680 -11.84 -8.33 4.55
C ILE A 680 -12.52 -7.45 5.61
N ALA A 681 -12.94 -8.03 6.74
CA ALA A 681 -13.45 -7.30 7.89
C ALA A 681 -12.35 -6.44 8.52
N ILE A 682 -12.11 -5.26 7.94
CA ILE A 682 -11.27 -4.21 8.50
C ILE A 682 -12.15 -3.46 9.51
N ASN A 683 -11.79 -3.55 10.79
CA ASN A 683 -12.33 -2.73 11.88
C ASN A 683 -12.00 -1.25 11.68
#